data_AF-A0A4V1A766-F1
#
_entry.id   AF-A0A4V1A766-F1
#
_cell.length_a   1.000
_cell.length_b   1.000
_cell.length_c   1.000
_cell.angle_alpha   90.00
_cell.angle_beta   90.00
_cell.angle_gamma   90.00
#
_symmetry.space_group_name_H-M   'P 1'
#
loop_
_entity.id
_entity.type
_entity.pdbx_description
1 polymer ?
#
loop_
_entity_poly.entity_id
_entity_poly.type
_entity_poly.pdbx_seq_one_letter_code
_entity_poly.pdbx_strand_id
1 'polypeptide(L)'
;MDIKAIKASLCDQNPLCTLVNELLLSPYLHEQQCDQGAFFPLPFQTGVGKTYSTLKLILWDMVWQDNQTTEKRPIIFITDSIDNVKSAFTEINKHIDAESSLSADEKSILRERIVYLPSQNNQLLDTAPSDIEKIIQLFDLQNSELYSDWKELYALRELASHHPNEAINGSISKYAQQFYSKLVRYIQTVQQSDAPLRLSDSQQGLLERLIPGERVLSGKAHVMFMTTKKYLKGIDTLKGKYRPLRELNQQWLIVDEVDKQNSEILSELLNNKAEDLLQVIRTLLSNFQVFKLENSERYYGVDDVFDEVRQKLNEFQKKWRMEFAFNTSGKTLADSPVRLFSDRLTVHSIFHRKAQEYEALASNMTDTLALERNEVLQKNLISVVPKADLNDDISSDLLQFLNDADHIYQRFLQSMMHAVSRYQQNLGALTKDNPTKNALLQDAVLSILEHYNLSQFSDAVFNAFDTHRLNMKNKQKLASGRSYHTKGFKSIDISQNAGVRDTVSCYLNGLSITPTGLLAMMVEEGAVILGISATATARTVVHNFDMEYLRARLKRNFIDLELRHRKVIGEYYQSRRNYQRESVTVDVSFNYADDNFLLSQAEGRNVRAKSLFLDNLMPDPDEGNAYFRSWVAKLLGAIHQFIELPDNRYMLALLNRTLDDNTYPALVNFIQHSVSKFAKEKGTKIQVFFGVNAAAMHKGRYDEVLAALSKTTDKILVISTYRSMGAGKNPDYIVENEQLAAKLKYTGVQRFNDTKVKSDIDTLFLEKPTRLLESDQDFKLRQLKLLHQFMSLKSAGDLSHNATRKLCHAVLRGERDPKLLKEYYQLEDYQWSIRKYIEQAVGRMARTEYKQASIRIFADADLLQVLADDPRQHELLSHEYVALVKNAQQHLQRASQRFAEQRALNIARNNNIDAAKMISGLLVRLFKSDPVMPSDISAWQAIREQLLKHPTLPAADATWPTLYLKLPDNSVLPQYRYDGDPDGNIENYQFFDEVSSGHVVSYENTPLPVLSLNTHIQQGFLAQGYQLAWPENSWVMVPYLFTNVYLPAIAEQAVKAVLKGAGFNWQELPAAYYECLDALLEKNGISFGLDVKFWAVEHEATPNTVDKLHQLYLHGLCERFVYINLFAKGETRIGYLDLDFRQCSSRQAKILEISGLIDSTTAEVCTKALTALALWCVNRECTES
;
A
#
# COMPACT_ATOMS: atom_id res chain seq x y z
N MET A 1 32.29 28.18 -2.88
CA MET A 1 31.73 27.73 -1.59
C MET A 1 32.75 26.90 -0.81
N ASP A 2 33.06 27.25 0.44
CA ASP A 2 33.90 26.41 1.32
C ASP A 2 33.06 25.27 1.93
N ILE A 3 33.18 24.08 1.34
CA ILE A 3 32.41 22.90 1.72
C ILE A 3 32.64 22.50 3.18
N LYS A 4 33.87 22.62 3.71
CA LYS A 4 34.18 22.17 5.07
C LYS A 4 33.57 23.11 6.11
N ALA A 5 33.66 24.42 5.89
CA ALA A 5 33.04 25.41 6.76
C ALA A 5 31.51 25.27 6.77
N ILE A 6 30.89 25.09 5.60
CA ILE A 6 29.44 24.95 5.46
C ILE A 6 28.95 23.63 6.09
N LYS A 7 29.67 22.51 5.92
CA LYS A 7 29.34 21.25 6.59
C LYS A 7 29.38 21.40 8.12
N ALA A 8 30.43 22.04 8.63
CA ALA A 8 30.59 22.27 10.06
C ALA A 8 29.47 23.16 10.65
N SER A 9 29.02 24.16 9.89
CA SER A 9 27.91 25.05 10.28
C SER A 9 26.54 24.34 10.25
N LEU A 10 26.25 23.61 9.16
CA LEU A 10 24.91 23.10 8.89
C LEU A 10 24.65 21.70 9.48
N CYS A 11 25.66 20.83 9.49
CA CYS A 11 25.51 19.42 9.82
C CYS A 11 26.16 19.05 11.16
N ASP A 12 27.43 19.41 11.38
CA ASP A 12 28.21 18.84 12.50
C ASP A 12 27.73 19.30 13.89
N GLN A 13 26.97 20.40 13.97
CA GLN A 13 26.36 20.89 15.22
C GLN A 13 25.03 20.21 15.57
N ASN A 14 24.47 19.40 14.67
CA ASN A 14 23.18 18.75 14.86
C ASN A 14 23.32 17.22 14.65
N PRO A 15 23.27 16.42 15.73
CA PRO A 15 23.43 14.98 15.65
C PRO A 15 22.44 14.31 14.67
N LEU A 16 21.26 14.90 14.47
CA LEU A 16 20.28 14.40 13.51
C LEU A 16 20.77 14.58 12.07
N CYS A 17 21.40 15.72 11.77
CA CYS A 17 22.00 15.97 10.46
C CYS A 17 23.16 15.01 10.21
N THR A 18 24.05 14.84 11.18
CA THR A 18 25.16 13.88 11.10
C THR A 18 24.64 12.48 10.82
N LEU A 19 23.64 12.02 11.58
CA LEU A 19 23.07 10.69 11.43
C LEU A 19 22.45 10.44 10.05
N VAL A 20 21.65 11.38 9.53
CA VAL A 20 21.05 11.25 8.20
C VAL A 20 22.13 11.30 7.12
N ASN A 21 23.15 12.16 7.28
CA ASN A 21 24.26 12.21 6.34
C ASN A 21 25.05 10.88 6.32
N GLU A 22 25.32 10.28 7.48
CA GLU A 22 26.07 9.02 7.59
C GLU A 22 25.29 7.80 7.09
N LEU A 23 24.01 7.67 7.47
CA LEU A 23 23.22 6.48 7.17
C LEU A 23 22.52 6.52 5.82
N LEU A 24 22.25 7.71 5.27
CA LEU A 24 21.45 7.88 4.05
C LEU A 24 22.21 8.61 2.94
N LEU A 25 22.63 9.86 3.17
CA LEU A 25 23.16 10.69 2.06
C LEU A 25 24.52 10.19 1.57
N SER A 26 25.46 9.88 2.47
CA SER A 26 26.81 9.48 2.08
C SER A 26 26.80 8.16 1.30
N PRO A 27 26.19 7.06 1.80
CA PRO A 27 26.24 5.76 1.11
C PRO A 27 25.46 5.73 -0.21
N TYR A 28 24.31 6.40 -0.28
CA TYR A 28 23.37 6.27 -1.39
C TYR A 28 23.37 7.43 -2.39
N LEU A 29 23.84 8.63 -2.02
CA LEU A 29 23.80 9.81 -2.89
C LEU A 29 25.18 10.45 -3.16
N HIS A 30 26.08 10.48 -2.18
CA HIS A 30 27.38 11.16 -2.33
C HIS A 30 28.48 10.23 -2.83
N GLU A 31 28.66 9.09 -2.18
CA GLU A 31 29.70 8.11 -2.53
C GLU A 31 29.20 7.04 -3.52
N GLN A 32 27.88 6.95 -3.70
CA GLN A 32 27.21 6.00 -4.59
C GLN A 32 27.72 4.56 -4.41
N GLN A 33 27.90 4.14 -3.17
CA GLN A 33 28.31 2.76 -2.84
C GLN A 33 27.21 1.73 -3.18
N CYS A 34 25.99 2.20 -3.45
CA CYS A 34 24.81 1.39 -3.73
C CYS A 34 24.15 1.81 -5.06
N ASP A 35 23.89 0.83 -5.94
CA ASP A 35 23.18 1.02 -7.21
C ASP A 35 21.64 1.12 -7.08
N GLN A 36 21.12 1.09 -5.85
CA GLN A 36 19.68 1.11 -5.55
C GLN A 36 19.34 2.23 -4.56
N GLY A 37 18.07 2.61 -4.51
CA GLY A 37 17.57 3.59 -3.56
C GLY A 37 17.53 3.07 -2.12
N ALA A 38 17.09 3.91 -1.19
CA ALA A 38 16.90 3.55 0.22
C ALA A 38 15.64 4.19 0.80
N PHE A 39 15.07 3.59 1.86
CA PHE A 39 14.03 4.22 2.68
C PHE A 39 14.49 4.28 4.15
N PHE A 40 14.50 5.49 4.69
CA PHE A 40 14.80 5.75 6.09
C PHE A 40 13.58 6.38 6.79
N PRO A 41 12.75 5.57 7.48
CA PRO A 41 11.71 6.08 8.36
C PRO A 41 12.34 6.52 9.68
N LEU A 42 12.50 7.83 9.86
CA LEU A 42 13.20 8.41 10.99
C LEU A 42 12.21 8.97 12.03
N PRO A 43 12.01 8.28 13.17
CA PRO A 43 11.20 8.78 14.26
C PRO A 43 11.94 9.90 15.00
N PHE A 44 11.29 11.05 15.11
CA PHE A 44 11.83 12.20 15.82
C PHE A 44 10.80 12.75 16.80
N GLN A 45 11.19 12.92 18.06
CA GLN A 45 10.35 13.57 19.06
C GLN A 45 9.85 14.94 18.57
N THR A 46 8.65 15.31 18.96
CA THR A 46 8.17 16.67 18.69
C THR A 46 8.96 17.67 19.56
N GLY A 47 9.35 18.81 19.00
CA GLY A 47 10.10 19.86 19.70
C GLY A 47 11.59 19.98 19.34
N VAL A 48 12.19 19.00 18.65
CA VAL A 48 13.63 19.05 18.27
C VAL A 48 13.93 19.68 16.90
N GLY A 49 12.93 20.28 16.24
CA GLY A 49 13.12 20.97 14.96
C GLY A 49 13.39 20.01 13.78
N LYS A 50 12.47 19.06 13.55
CA LYS A 50 12.57 18.01 12.52
C LYS A 50 12.71 18.57 11.11
N THR A 51 11.70 19.34 10.70
CA THR A 51 11.67 20.02 9.41
C THR A 51 12.86 20.97 9.30
N TYR A 52 13.14 21.77 10.34
CA TYR A 52 14.31 22.66 10.39
C TYR A 52 15.64 21.93 10.11
N SER A 53 15.89 20.81 10.78
CA SER A 53 17.11 20.00 10.57
C SER A 53 17.19 19.45 9.15
N THR A 54 16.04 19.05 8.60
CA THR A 54 15.95 18.52 7.24
C THR A 54 16.20 19.59 6.19
N LEU A 55 15.71 20.82 6.40
CA LEU A 55 15.99 21.94 5.48
C LEU A 55 17.47 22.33 5.48
N LYS A 56 18.16 22.24 6.63
CA LYS A 56 19.62 22.40 6.68
C LYS A 56 20.35 21.31 5.90
N LEU A 57 19.88 20.07 5.96
CA LEU A 57 20.42 18.97 5.14
C LEU A 57 20.20 19.20 3.65
N ILE A 58 19.04 19.73 3.23
CA ILE A 58 18.80 20.11 1.84
C ILE A 58 19.81 21.17 1.40
N LEU A 59 20.01 22.21 2.20
CA LEU A 59 20.99 23.26 1.90
C LEU A 59 22.42 22.70 1.80
N TRP A 60 22.81 21.83 2.73
CA TRP A 60 24.09 21.12 2.68
C TRP A 60 24.26 20.33 1.37
N ASP A 61 23.23 19.56 0.98
CA ASP A 61 23.26 18.75 -0.23
C ASP A 61 23.35 19.60 -1.51
N MET A 62 22.64 20.73 -1.55
CA MET A 62 22.73 21.69 -2.66
C MET A 62 24.15 22.22 -2.85
N VAL A 63 24.81 22.60 -1.75
CA VAL A 63 26.20 23.08 -1.77
C VAL A 63 27.16 21.96 -2.19
N TRP A 64 26.93 20.72 -1.71
CA TRP A 64 27.74 19.57 -2.09
C TRP A 64 27.66 19.30 -3.61
N GLN A 65 26.44 19.25 -4.16
CA GLN A 65 26.24 19.00 -5.59
C GLN A 65 26.94 20.07 -6.44
N ASP A 66 26.88 21.33 -6.01
CA ASP A 66 27.53 22.44 -6.69
C ASP A 66 29.01 22.34 -6.91
N ASN A 67 29.70 21.75 -5.95
CA ASN A 67 31.13 21.64 -6.03
C ASN A 67 31.60 20.33 -6.67
N GLN A 68 30.72 19.32 -6.82
CA GLN A 68 31.12 17.96 -7.20
C GLN A 68 30.50 17.47 -8.51
N THR A 69 29.30 17.91 -8.89
CA THR A 69 28.56 17.33 -10.01
C THR A 69 28.20 18.36 -11.07
N THR A 70 28.35 17.99 -12.35
CA THR A 70 27.87 18.79 -13.48
C THR A 70 26.36 18.65 -13.67
N GLU A 71 25.82 17.44 -13.48
CA GLU A 71 24.38 17.19 -13.43
C GLU A 71 23.86 17.23 -11.98
N LYS A 72 22.73 17.92 -11.76
CA LYS A 72 22.11 18.07 -10.44
C LYS A 72 20.97 17.06 -10.29
N ARG A 73 20.99 16.30 -9.19
CA ARG A 73 19.89 15.38 -8.87
C ARG A 73 18.67 16.16 -8.35
N PRO A 74 17.44 15.69 -8.62
CA PRO A 74 16.25 16.27 -8.02
C PRO A 74 16.20 16.05 -6.50
N ILE A 75 15.94 17.11 -5.75
CA ILE A 75 15.59 17.07 -4.32
C ILE A 75 14.13 17.50 -4.18
N ILE A 76 13.30 16.68 -3.56
CA ILE A 76 11.86 16.91 -3.49
C ILE A 76 11.40 16.84 -2.04
N PHE A 77 10.75 17.90 -1.57
CA PHE A 77 10.08 17.94 -0.26
C PHE A 77 8.57 17.85 -0.47
N ILE A 78 7.95 16.84 0.15
CA ILE A 78 6.50 16.64 0.15
C ILE A 78 5.89 16.51 1.55
N THR A 79 4.64 16.94 1.64
CA THR A 79 3.74 16.79 2.78
C THR A 79 2.29 16.90 2.28
N ASP A 80 1.31 16.59 3.12
CA ASP A 80 -0.12 16.67 2.80
C ASP A 80 -0.63 18.13 2.84
N SER A 81 -0.07 18.97 3.72
CA SER A 81 -0.56 20.33 3.96
C SER A 81 0.10 21.41 3.09
N ILE A 82 -0.73 22.24 2.43
CA ILE A 82 -0.28 23.42 1.65
C ILE A 82 0.50 24.40 2.54
N ASP A 83 0.03 24.63 3.77
CA ASP A 83 0.65 25.56 4.70
C ASP A 83 2.03 25.05 5.15
N ASN A 84 2.18 23.75 5.37
CA ASN A 84 3.46 23.14 5.73
C ASN A 84 4.47 23.27 4.59
N VAL A 85 4.07 23.05 3.33
CA VAL A 85 4.95 23.25 2.16
C VAL A 85 5.41 24.70 2.08
N LYS A 86 4.49 25.66 2.21
CA LYS A 86 4.80 27.10 2.13
C LYS A 86 5.72 27.54 3.27
N SER A 87 5.48 27.03 4.48
CA SER A 87 6.32 27.26 5.65
C SER A 87 7.74 26.72 5.42
N ALA A 88 7.87 25.48 4.96
CA ALA A 88 9.17 24.87 4.67
C ALA A 88 9.95 25.63 3.58
N PHE A 89 9.27 26.05 2.50
CA PHE A 89 9.89 26.87 1.46
C PHE A 89 10.33 28.25 1.97
N THR A 90 9.56 28.86 2.87
CA THR A 90 9.95 30.15 3.46
C THR A 90 11.15 29.97 4.40
N GLU A 91 11.18 28.89 5.16
CA GLU A 91 12.22 28.62 6.16
C GLU A 91 13.58 28.27 5.53
N ILE A 92 13.61 27.52 4.41
CA ILE A 92 14.87 27.25 3.70
C ILE A 92 15.50 28.53 3.15
N ASN A 93 14.69 29.48 2.66
CA ASN A 93 15.18 30.78 2.22
C ASN A 93 15.80 31.57 3.39
N LYS A 94 15.20 31.52 4.59
CA LYS A 94 15.81 32.13 5.79
C LYS A 94 17.12 31.45 6.19
N HIS A 95 17.26 30.13 6.02
CA HIS A 95 18.53 29.44 6.29
C HIS A 95 19.62 29.89 5.33
N ILE A 96 19.30 30.09 4.04
CA ILE A 96 20.23 30.67 3.07
C ILE A 96 20.66 32.09 3.50
N ASP A 97 19.71 32.91 3.97
CA ASP A 97 20.00 34.28 4.41
C ASP A 97 20.91 34.30 5.64
N ALA A 98 20.66 33.43 6.61
CA ALA A 98 21.35 33.35 7.88
C ALA A 98 22.75 32.72 7.80
N GLU A 99 23.05 31.95 6.75
CA GLU A 99 24.36 31.29 6.61
C GLU A 99 25.44 32.33 6.24
N SER A 100 26.36 32.57 7.17
CA SER A 100 27.43 33.56 7.04
C SER A 100 28.56 33.11 6.12
N SER A 101 28.67 31.79 5.90
CA SER A 101 29.71 31.18 5.05
C SER A 101 29.44 31.35 3.54
N LEU A 102 28.28 31.89 3.15
CA LEU A 102 27.87 32.08 1.75
C LEU A 102 27.93 33.56 1.35
N SER A 103 28.49 33.85 0.16
CA SER A 103 28.47 35.19 -0.44
C SER A 103 27.07 35.59 -0.95
N ALA A 104 26.86 36.87 -1.25
CA ALA A 104 25.59 37.35 -1.81
C ALA A 104 25.24 36.66 -3.15
N ASP A 105 26.25 36.44 -4.00
CA ASP A 105 26.09 35.76 -5.28
C ASP A 105 25.77 34.27 -5.09
N GLU A 106 26.48 33.59 -4.18
CA GLU A 106 26.22 32.19 -3.83
C GLU A 106 24.79 32.02 -3.28
N LYS A 107 24.32 32.95 -2.44
CA LYS A 107 22.94 32.97 -1.96
C LYS A 107 21.93 33.13 -3.10
N SER A 108 22.20 34.02 -4.06
CA SER A 108 21.33 34.22 -5.23
C SER A 108 21.23 32.94 -6.07
N ILE A 109 22.37 32.31 -6.36
CA ILE A 109 22.46 31.05 -7.12
C ILE A 109 21.64 29.93 -6.45
N LEU A 110 21.75 29.78 -5.13
CA LEU A 110 20.99 28.76 -4.40
C LEU A 110 19.48 29.02 -4.45
N ARG A 111 19.02 30.26 -4.35
CA ARG A 111 17.59 30.60 -4.46
C ARG A 111 17.03 30.31 -5.85
N GLU A 112 17.83 30.55 -6.90
CA GLU A 112 17.42 30.24 -8.28
C GLU A 112 17.17 28.75 -8.52
N ARG A 113 17.76 27.88 -7.69
CA ARG A 113 17.59 26.42 -7.80
C ARG A 113 16.42 25.84 -7.03
N ILE A 114 15.79 26.65 -6.18
CA ILE A 114 14.64 26.25 -5.38
C ILE A 114 13.36 26.75 -6.06
N VAL A 115 12.36 25.88 -6.11
CA VAL A 115 11.04 26.22 -6.63
C VAL A 115 9.93 25.78 -5.66
N TYR A 116 9.01 26.71 -5.37
CA TYR A 116 7.74 26.42 -4.73
C TYR A 116 6.69 26.12 -5.78
N LEU A 117 5.93 25.04 -5.60
CA LEU A 117 4.94 24.57 -6.55
C LEU A 117 3.54 24.57 -5.91
N PRO A 118 2.87 25.74 -5.79
CA PRO A 118 1.56 25.85 -5.15
C PRO A 118 0.45 25.13 -5.93
N SER A 119 -0.74 24.99 -5.34
CA SER A 119 -1.94 24.56 -6.06
C SER A 119 -2.28 25.52 -7.21
N GLN A 120 -2.99 25.06 -8.24
CA GLN A 120 -3.26 25.81 -9.48
C GLN A 120 -3.96 27.17 -9.24
N ASN A 121 -4.93 27.21 -8.33
CA ASN A 121 -5.56 28.45 -7.86
C ASN A 121 -4.53 29.42 -7.27
N ASN A 122 -3.66 28.95 -6.38
CA ASN A 122 -2.63 29.77 -5.73
C ASN A 122 -1.56 30.21 -6.73
N GLN A 123 -1.17 29.37 -7.71
CA GLN A 123 -0.27 29.77 -8.79
C GLN A 123 -0.79 31.01 -9.54
N LEU A 124 -2.09 31.03 -9.85
CA LEU A 124 -2.72 32.19 -10.47
C LEU A 124 -2.81 33.38 -9.51
N LEU A 125 -3.28 33.17 -8.28
CA LEU A 125 -3.55 34.24 -7.32
C LEU A 125 -2.27 34.91 -6.79
N ASP A 126 -1.18 34.14 -6.66
CA ASP A 126 0.14 34.61 -6.25
C ASP A 126 0.87 35.34 -7.40
N THR A 127 0.44 35.15 -8.66
CA THR A 127 0.97 35.89 -9.81
C THR A 127 0.38 37.30 -9.87
N ALA A 128 1.23 38.29 -10.17
CA ALA A 128 0.78 39.69 -10.27
C ALA A 128 -0.23 39.86 -11.43
N PRO A 129 -1.34 40.60 -11.23
CA PRO A 129 -2.33 40.83 -12.29
C PRO A 129 -1.73 41.38 -13.60
N SER A 130 -0.77 42.30 -13.48
CA SER A 130 -0.06 42.88 -14.63
C SER A 130 0.79 41.87 -15.40
N ASP A 131 1.26 40.80 -14.76
CA ASP A 131 1.97 39.71 -15.43
C ASP A 131 0.98 38.80 -16.18
N ILE A 132 -0.20 38.54 -15.62
CA ILE A 132 -1.26 37.78 -16.31
C ILE A 132 -1.73 38.52 -17.57
N GLU A 133 -1.93 39.84 -17.48
CA GLU A 133 -2.29 40.67 -18.63
C GLU A 133 -1.23 40.60 -19.74
N LYS A 134 0.06 40.68 -19.39
CA LYS A 134 1.15 40.52 -20.36
C LYS A 134 1.15 39.13 -21.00
N ILE A 135 0.82 38.07 -20.26
CA ILE A 135 0.70 36.71 -20.81
C ILE A 135 -0.48 36.63 -21.78
N ILE A 136 -1.63 37.20 -21.43
CA ILE A 136 -2.80 37.26 -22.31
C ILE A 136 -2.46 38.00 -23.62
N GLN A 137 -1.70 39.10 -23.54
CA GLN A 137 -1.21 39.82 -24.72
C GLN A 137 -0.22 39.00 -25.54
N LEU A 138 0.72 38.32 -24.88
CA LEU A 138 1.75 37.49 -25.51
C LEU A 138 1.15 36.36 -26.37
N PHE A 139 0.00 35.82 -25.95
CA PHE A 139 -0.71 34.74 -26.63
C PHE A 139 -1.91 35.23 -27.46
N ASP A 140 -2.02 36.53 -27.72
CA ASP A 140 -3.10 37.16 -28.50
C ASP A 140 -4.53 36.82 -28.05
N LEU A 141 -4.73 36.73 -26.73
CA LEU A 141 -6.00 36.31 -26.12
C LEU A 141 -6.96 37.48 -25.84
N GLN A 142 -6.67 38.70 -26.28
CA GLN A 142 -7.40 39.93 -25.88
C GLN A 142 -8.88 39.93 -26.30
N ASN A 143 -9.25 39.21 -27.35
CA ASN A 143 -10.63 39.12 -27.86
C ASN A 143 -11.30 37.76 -27.56
N SER A 144 -10.74 36.98 -26.64
CA SER A 144 -11.23 35.64 -26.32
C SER A 144 -12.17 35.61 -25.11
N GLU A 145 -12.97 34.55 -24.99
CA GLU A 145 -13.78 34.25 -23.79
C GLU A 145 -12.90 34.19 -22.52
N LEU A 146 -11.66 33.70 -22.65
CA LEU A 146 -10.66 33.70 -21.58
C LEU A 146 -10.38 35.11 -21.03
N TYR A 147 -10.32 36.14 -21.86
CA TYR A 147 -10.10 37.50 -21.36
C TYR A 147 -11.31 38.04 -20.57
N SER A 148 -12.53 37.62 -20.93
CA SER A 148 -13.72 37.89 -20.13
C SER A 148 -13.65 37.20 -18.76
N ASP A 149 -13.31 35.90 -18.75
CA ASP A 149 -13.13 35.12 -17.52
C ASP A 149 -12.10 35.78 -16.58
N TRP A 150 -10.99 36.29 -17.13
CA TRP A 150 -9.97 37.03 -16.36
C TRP A 150 -10.53 38.31 -15.74
N LYS A 151 -11.27 39.12 -16.51
CA LYS A 151 -11.85 40.37 -16.01
C LYS A 151 -12.85 40.12 -14.88
N GLU A 152 -13.68 39.08 -15.01
CA GLU A 152 -14.62 38.68 -13.95
C GLU A 152 -13.89 38.26 -12.68
N LEU A 153 -12.86 37.42 -12.82
CA LEU A 153 -12.04 36.98 -11.68
C LEU A 153 -11.33 38.16 -11.01
N TYR A 154 -10.79 39.10 -11.80
CA TYR A 154 -10.13 40.29 -11.30
C TYR A 154 -11.11 41.21 -10.55
N ALA A 155 -12.30 41.45 -11.10
CA ALA A 155 -13.35 42.22 -10.45
C ALA A 155 -13.80 41.57 -9.13
N LEU A 156 -13.95 40.25 -9.10
CA LEU A 156 -14.26 39.50 -7.87
C LEU A 156 -13.14 39.64 -6.83
N ARG A 157 -11.88 39.61 -7.25
CA ARG A 157 -10.72 39.81 -6.36
C ARG A 157 -10.70 41.20 -5.75
N GLU A 158 -10.98 42.23 -6.55
CA GLU A 158 -11.11 43.62 -6.08
C GLU A 158 -12.29 43.80 -5.12
N LEU A 159 -13.43 43.16 -5.39
CA LEU A 159 -14.57 43.18 -4.46
C LEU A 159 -14.22 42.51 -3.12
N ALA A 160 -13.50 41.39 -3.15
CA ALA A 160 -13.08 40.68 -1.95
C ALA A 160 -12.04 41.44 -1.11
N SER A 161 -11.19 42.27 -1.73
CA SER A 161 -10.23 43.10 -0.98
C SER A 161 -10.91 44.22 -0.18
N HIS A 162 -12.04 44.73 -0.68
CA HIS A 162 -12.84 45.77 -0.01
C HIS A 162 -13.88 45.20 0.96
N HIS A 163 -14.39 44.00 0.67
CA HIS A 163 -15.37 43.28 1.50
C HIS A 163 -14.96 41.81 1.68
N PRO A 164 -14.02 41.51 2.59
CA PRO A 164 -13.54 40.15 2.80
C PRO A 164 -14.68 39.26 3.30
N ASN A 165 -15.07 38.28 2.48
CA ASN A 165 -16.08 37.27 2.78
C ASN A 165 -15.59 35.91 2.29
N GLU A 166 -15.62 34.89 3.16
CA GLU A 166 -15.11 33.55 2.84
C GLU A 166 -15.87 32.84 1.72
N ALA A 167 -17.19 33.08 1.58
CA ALA A 167 -17.94 32.52 0.46
C ALA A 167 -17.47 33.09 -0.89
N ILE A 168 -17.06 34.36 -0.88
CA ILE A 168 -16.45 35.04 -2.04
C ILE A 168 -15.04 34.47 -2.27
N ASN A 169 -14.21 34.33 -1.23
CA ASN A 169 -12.86 33.76 -1.35
C ASN A 169 -12.86 32.30 -1.83
N GLY A 170 -13.79 31.47 -1.36
CA GLY A 170 -13.99 30.10 -1.82
C GLY A 170 -14.40 30.04 -3.30
N SER A 171 -15.28 30.96 -3.71
CA SER A 171 -15.66 31.13 -5.12
C SER A 171 -14.47 31.57 -5.96
N ILE A 172 -13.73 32.60 -5.54
CA ILE A 172 -12.51 33.08 -6.21
C ILE A 172 -11.52 31.93 -6.41
N SER A 173 -11.27 31.12 -5.38
CA SER A 173 -10.37 29.97 -5.48
C SER A 173 -10.82 28.97 -6.55
N LYS A 174 -12.12 28.68 -6.64
CA LYS A 174 -12.68 27.77 -7.65
C LYS A 174 -12.60 28.36 -9.06
N TYR A 175 -12.98 29.62 -9.23
CA TYR A 175 -12.88 30.33 -10.52
C TYR A 175 -11.42 30.46 -10.98
N ALA A 176 -10.51 30.79 -10.07
CA ALA A 176 -9.06 30.86 -10.34
C ALA A 176 -8.51 29.52 -10.85
N GLN A 177 -8.90 28.39 -10.23
CA GLN A 177 -8.47 27.08 -10.69
C GLN A 177 -8.97 26.76 -12.11
N GLN A 178 -10.24 27.08 -12.40
CA GLN A 178 -10.84 26.87 -13.71
C GLN A 178 -10.15 27.73 -14.78
N PHE A 179 -9.97 29.03 -14.50
CA PHE A 179 -9.28 29.96 -15.39
C PHE A 179 -7.84 29.52 -15.66
N TYR A 180 -7.07 29.21 -14.60
CA TYR A 180 -5.70 28.71 -14.73
C TYR A 180 -5.64 27.48 -15.65
N SER A 181 -6.55 26.52 -15.45
CA SER A 181 -6.58 25.29 -16.27
C SER A 181 -6.86 25.58 -17.74
N LYS A 182 -7.81 26.50 -18.04
CA LYS A 182 -8.10 26.90 -19.43
C LYS A 182 -6.91 27.65 -20.05
N LEU A 183 -6.32 28.60 -19.34
CA LEU A 183 -5.19 29.41 -19.80
C LEU A 183 -3.95 28.56 -20.09
N VAL A 184 -3.55 27.71 -19.15
CA VAL A 184 -2.37 26.83 -19.32
C VAL A 184 -2.59 25.84 -20.45
N ARG A 185 -3.80 25.28 -20.60
CA ARG A 185 -4.12 24.40 -21.73
C ARG A 185 -3.95 25.14 -23.07
N TYR A 186 -4.40 26.39 -23.17
CA TYR A 186 -4.21 27.20 -24.37
C TYR A 186 -2.72 27.44 -24.66
N ILE A 187 -1.95 27.84 -23.64
CA ILE A 187 -0.49 28.03 -23.75
C ILE A 187 0.18 26.75 -24.27
N GLN A 188 -0.17 25.59 -23.70
CA GLN A 188 0.36 24.29 -24.12
C GLN A 188 0.03 23.98 -25.57
N THR A 189 -1.21 24.19 -26.00
CA THR A 189 -1.62 23.98 -27.40
C THR A 189 -0.77 24.81 -28.36
N VAL A 190 -0.53 26.09 -28.06
CA VAL A 190 0.29 26.97 -28.90
C VAL A 190 1.75 26.49 -28.93
N GLN A 191 2.31 26.14 -27.78
CA GLN A 191 3.70 25.70 -27.65
C GLN A 191 3.98 24.28 -28.19
N GLN A 192 2.94 23.47 -28.39
CA GLN A 192 2.98 22.15 -29.03
C GLN A 192 2.67 22.19 -30.54
N SER A 193 2.22 23.32 -31.07
CA SER A 193 1.90 23.46 -32.49
C SER A 193 3.14 23.42 -33.39
N ASP A 194 2.93 23.26 -34.70
CA ASP A 194 4.01 23.29 -35.71
C ASP A 194 4.78 24.63 -35.75
N ALA A 195 4.19 25.70 -35.19
CA ALA A 195 4.79 27.03 -35.11
C ALA A 195 4.74 27.56 -33.67
N PRO A 196 5.55 27.00 -32.74
CA PRO A 196 5.53 27.42 -31.35
C PRO A 196 6.04 28.86 -31.23
N LEU A 197 5.43 29.62 -30.31
CA LEU A 197 5.82 30.99 -30.05
C LEU A 197 7.23 31.02 -29.43
N ARG A 198 8.20 31.63 -30.13
CA ARG A 198 9.57 31.83 -29.64
C ARG A 198 9.58 32.87 -28.53
N LEU A 199 10.04 32.47 -27.35
CA LEU A 199 10.07 33.30 -26.15
C LEU A 199 11.46 33.93 -25.97
N SER A 200 11.52 35.23 -25.66
CA SER A 200 12.73 35.86 -25.11
C SER A 200 12.94 35.44 -23.64
N ASP A 201 14.14 35.66 -23.09
CA ASP A 201 14.43 35.38 -21.67
C ASP A 201 13.45 36.08 -20.71
N SER A 202 13.05 37.32 -21.05
CA SER A 202 12.08 38.08 -20.26
C SER A 202 10.66 37.50 -20.35
N GLN A 203 10.25 37.02 -21.51
CA GLN A 203 8.94 36.35 -21.70
C GLN A 203 8.94 34.97 -21.05
N GLN A 204 10.06 34.26 -21.08
CA GLN A 204 10.23 32.99 -20.39
C GLN A 204 10.16 33.18 -18.87
N GLY A 205 10.87 34.17 -18.32
CA GLY A 205 10.75 34.52 -16.90
C GLY A 205 9.36 34.99 -16.48
N LEU A 206 8.58 35.59 -17.39
CA LEU A 206 7.16 35.90 -17.17
C LEU A 206 6.32 34.62 -17.03
N LEU A 207 6.50 33.66 -17.94
CA LEU A 207 5.78 32.39 -17.91
C LEU A 207 6.20 31.50 -16.75
N GLU A 208 7.47 31.50 -16.36
CA GLU A 208 7.99 30.75 -15.20
C GLU A 208 7.36 31.20 -13.88
N ARG A 209 6.85 32.44 -13.78
CA ARG A 209 6.12 32.93 -12.60
C ARG A 209 4.71 32.34 -12.50
N LEU A 210 4.03 32.14 -13.63
CA LEU A 210 2.71 31.49 -13.68
C LEU A 210 2.82 29.95 -13.66
N ILE A 211 3.76 29.40 -14.41
CA ILE A 211 3.98 27.96 -14.65
C ILE A 211 5.39 27.59 -14.13
N PRO A 212 5.58 27.51 -12.80
CA PRO A 212 6.89 27.30 -12.19
C PRO A 212 7.51 25.93 -12.49
N GLY A 213 6.75 24.97 -13.02
CA GLY A 213 7.30 23.69 -13.49
C GLY A 213 8.30 23.83 -14.64
N GLU A 214 8.23 24.93 -15.40
CA GLU A 214 9.18 25.20 -16.49
C GLU A 214 10.61 25.41 -15.97
N ARG A 215 10.77 25.93 -14.74
CA ARG A 215 12.07 26.05 -14.08
C ARG A 215 12.69 24.69 -13.78
N VAL A 216 11.86 23.68 -13.50
CA VAL A 216 12.33 22.30 -13.29
C VAL A 216 12.75 21.68 -14.62
N LEU A 217 11.90 21.81 -15.64
CA LEU A 217 12.15 21.23 -16.96
C LEU A 217 13.40 21.81 -17.64
N SER A 218 13.64 23.11 -17.48
CA SER A 218 14.82 23.81 -18.01
C SER A 218 16.10 23.56 -17.20
N GLY A 219 16.03 22.84 -16.08
CA GLY A 219 17.17 22.59 -15.19
C GLY A 219 17.59 23.78 -14.32
N LYS A 220 16.88 24.92 -14.40
CA LYS A 220 17.13 26.09 -13.53
C LYS A 220 16.90 25.75 -12.06
N ALA A 221 15.86 24.96 -11.76
CA ALA A 221 15.52 24.49 -10.43
C ALA A 221 15.55 22.96 -10.34
N HIS A 222 16.18 22.43 -9.29
CA HIS A 222 16.19 21.00 -8.99
C HIS A 222 15.73 20.69 -7.55
N VAL A 223 15.47 21.72 -6.73
CA VAL A 223 14.90 21.56 -5.39
C VAL A 223 13.45 22.02 -5.39
N MET A 224 12.53 21.10 -5.11
CA MET A 224 11.09 21.32 -5.29
C MET A 224 10.33 21.16 -3.97
N PHE A 225 9.47 22.13 -3.67
CA PHE A 225 8.55 22.10 -2.53
C PHE A 225 7.12 21.99 -3.05
N MET A 226 6.44 20.85 -2.78
CA MET A 226 5.10 20.58 -3.27
C MET A 226 4.30 19.68 -2.34
N THR A 227 2.98 19.52 -2.57
CA THR A 227 2.18 18.54 -1.84
C THR A 227 2.34 17.14 -2.42
N THR A 228 2.08 16.10 -1.61
CA THR A 228 2.09 14.69 -2.05
C THR A 228 1.17 14.47 -3.26
N LYS A 229 -0.02 15.07 -3.26
CA LYS A 229 -0.94 15.03 -4.41
C LYS A 229 -0.32 15.58 -5.69
N LYS A 230 0.45 16.67 -5.62
CA LYS A 230 1.10 17.27 -6.78
C LYS A 230 2.26 16.41 -7.29
N TYR A 231 3.00 15.77 -6.37
CA TYR A 231 4.03 14.79 -6.72
C TYR A 231 3.47 13.61 -7.52
N LEU A 232 2.30 13.09 -7.12
CA LEU A 232 1.62 12.00 -7.83
C LEU A 232 1.01 12.42 -9.18
N LYS A 233 0.35 13.58 -9.26
CA LYS A 233 -0.33 14.06 -10.50
C LYS A 233 0.58 14.69 -11.55
N GLY A 234 1.76 15.15 -11.12
CA GLY A 234 2.66 15.94 -11.94
C GLY A 234 2.38 17.45 -11.89
N ILE A 235 3.31 18.18 -12.50
CA ILE A 235 3.44 19.63 -12.45
C ILE A 235 3.30 20.18 -13.87
N ASP A 236 2.48 21.22 -14.03
CA ASP A 236 2.29 21.88 -15.33
C ASP A 236 3.59 22.55 -15.83
N THR A 237 3.85 22.42 -17.13
CA THR A 237 4.97 23.02 -17.90
C THR A 237 4.42 23.65 -19.19
N LEU A 238 5.26 24.33 -19.97
CA LEU A 238 4.83 24.96 -21.22
C LEU A 238 4.37 23.97 -22.29
N LYS A 239 4.81 22.71 -22.23
CA LYS A 239 4.51 21.68 -23.25
C LYS A 239 3.81 20.44 -22.69
N GLY A 240 3.21 20.53 -21.50
CA GLY A 240 2.51 19.40 -20.87
C GLY A 240 2.80 19.33 -19.37
N LYS A 241 3.08 18.13 -18.85
CA LYS A 241 3.36 17.91 -17.43
C LYS A 241 4.69 17.21 -17.17
N TYR A 242 5.45 17.75 -16.20
CA TYR A 242 6.58 17.06 -15.58
C TYR A 242 6.05 16.12 -14.48
N ARG A 243 6.39 14.83 -14.52
CA ARG A 243 5.96 13.83 -13.52
C ARG A 243 7.17 13.26 -12.77
N PRO A 244 7.41 13.68 -11.51
CA PRO A 244 8.54 13.21 -10.71
C PRO A 244 8.62 11.68 -10.56
N LEU A 245 7.48 10.98 -10.52
CA LEU A 245 7.41 9.51 -10.43
C LEU A 245 8.06 8.77 -11.61
N ARG A 246 8.30 9.45 -12.74
CA ARG A 246 8.93 8.86 -13.92
C ARG A 246 10.46 8.95 -13.89
N GLU A 247 11.02 9.71 -12.95
CA GLU A 247 12.44 10.03 -12.82
C GLU A 247 12.90 9.80 -11.37
N LEU A 248 12.94 8.52 -10.97
CA LEU A 248 13.24 8.11 -9.59
C LEU A 248 14.73 7.87 -9.32
N ASN A 249 15.51 7.58 -10.35
CA ASN A 249 16.92 7.24 -10.19
C ASN A 249 17.67 8.41 -9.53
N GLN A 250 18.31 8.16 -8.37
CA GLN A 250 19.04 9.13 -7.56
C GLN A 250 18.20 10.34 -7.07
N GLN A 251 16.87 10.28 -7.19
CA GLN A 251 15.97 11.28 -6.63
C GLN A 251 16.04 11.23 -5.10
N TRP A 252 16.26 12.38 -4.46
CA TRP A 252 16.16 12.48 -3.01
C TRP A 252 14.79 13.02 -2.61
N LEU A 253 13.94 12.14 -2.08
CA LEU A 253 12.58 12.45 -1.65
C LEU A 253 12.50 12.58 -0.13
N ILE A 254 12.17 13.76 0.36
CA ILE A 254 11.86 14.04 1.76
C ILE A 254 10.34 14.02 1.94
N VAL A 255 9.88 13.18 2.86
CA VAL A 255 8.46 13.00 3.17
C VAL A 255 8.22 13.43 4.61
N ASP A 256 7.66 14.64 4.79
CA ASP A 256 7.24 15.11 6.11
C ASP A 256 5.86 14.53 6.49
N GLU A 257 5.67 14.29 7.79
CA GLU A 257 4.54 13.55 8.33
C GLU A 257 4.32 12.21 7.61
N VAL A 258 5.40 11.44 7.39
CA VAL A 258 5.40 10.20 6.60
C VAL A 258 4.31 9.20 7.01
N ASP A 259 3.96 9.17 8.29
CA ASP A 259 2.95 8.28 8.86
C ASP A 259 1.51 8.59 8.39
N LYS A 260 1.24 9.79 7.87
CA LYS A 260 -0.06 10.14 7.28
C LYS A 260 -0.12 9.90 5.77
N GLN A 261 1.04 9.80 5.14
CA GLN A 261 1.13 9.76 3.68
C GLN A 261 0.57 8.46 3.07
N ASN A 262 0.44 7.39 3.87
CA ASN A 262 -0.29 6.18 3.45
C ASN A 262 -1.72 6.52 3.00
N SER A 263 -2.47 7.29 3.79
CA SER A 263 -3.87 7.67 3.50
C SER A 263 -3.99 8.69 2.36
N GLU A 264 -3.05 9.63 2.28
CA GLU A 264 -3.01 10.63 1.20
C GLU A 264 -2.75 9.97 -0.16
N ILE A 265 -1.75 9.08 -0.23
CA ILE A 265 -1.46 8.30 -1.43
C ILE A 265 -2.63 7.37 -1.77
N LEU A 266 -3.21 6.68 -0.77
CA LEU A 266 -4.38 5.80 -0.98
C LEU A 266 -5.54 6.56 -1.61
N SER A 267 -5.87 7.74 -1.09
CA SER A 267 -6.96 8.56 -1.58
C SER A 267 -6.73 8.97 -3.04
N GLU A 268 -5.49 9.28 -3.43
CA GLU A 268 -5.17 9.60 -4.82
C GLU A 268 -5.22 8.37 -5.74
N LEU A 269 -4.73 7.22 -5.30
CA LEU A 269 -4.79 5.98 -6.08
C LEU A 269 -6.24 5.49 -6.30
N LEU A 270 -7.14 5.77 -5.36
CA LEU A 270 -8.57 5.40 -5.45
C LEU A 270 -9.43 6.42 -6.22
N ASN A 271 -8.94 7.64 -6.46
CA ASN A 271 -9.67 8.68 -7.21
C ASN A 271 -9.75 8.41 -8.73
N ASN A 272 -9.31 7.24 -9.20
CA ASN A 272 -9.39 6.86 -10.60
C ASN A 272 -10.83 6.53 -11.01
N LYS A 273 -11.19 6.91 -12.24
CA LYS A 273 -12.51 6.63 -12.81
C LYS A 273 -12.70 5.11 -12.96
N ALA A 274 -13.89 4.63 -12.60
CA ALA A 274 -14.30 3.25 -12.83
C ALA A 274 -14.38 2.96 -14.34
N GLU A 275 -13.83 1.83 -14.76
CA GLU A 275 -13.86 1.41 -16.17
C GLU A 275 -14.96 0.37 -16.37
N ASP A 276 -15.87 0.60 -17.31
CA ASP A 276 -16.87 -0.41 -17.68
C ASP A 276 -16.24 -1.42 -18.65
N LEU A 277 -15.91 -2.61 -18.13
CA LEU A 277 -15.22 -3.65 -18.90
C LEU A 277 -15.97 -4.05 -20.17
N LEU A 278 -17.31 -4.06 -20.13
CA LEU A 278 -18.11 -4.38 -21.32
C LEU A 278 -17.93 -3.32 -22.40
N GLN A 279 -18.03 -2.04 -22.01
CA GLN A 279 -17.84 -0.93 -22.92
C GLN A 279 -16.40 -0.85 -23.42
N VAL A 280 -15.42 -1.13 -22.57
CA VAL A 280 -14.00 -1.17 -22.95
C VAL A 280 -13.77 -2.20 -24.05
N ILE A 281 -14.17 -3.46 -23.83
CA ILE A 281 -13.97 -4.54 -24.80
C ILE A 281 -14.69 -4.25 -26.11
N ARG A 282 -15.96 -3.79 -26.05
CA ARG A 282 -16.71 -3.40 -27.26
C ARG A 282 -16.02 -2.29 -28.04
N THR A 283 -15.53 -1.26 -27.36
CA THR A 283 -14.81 -0.14 -28.00
C THR A 283 -13.53 -0.62 -28.67
N LEU A 284 -12.74 -1.46 -27.99
CA LEU A 284 -11.50 -2.00 -28.54
C LEU A 284 -11.78 -2.90 -29.75
N LEU A 285 -12.79 -3.77 -29.67
CA LEU A 285 -13.24 -4.62 -30.77
C LEU A 285 -13.62 -3.80 -32.01
N SER A 286 -14.51 -2.81 -31.86
CA SER A 286 -14.98 -2.01 -32.99
C SER A 286 -13.87 -1.21 -33.64
N ASN A 287 -13.00 -0.60 -32.83
CA ASN A 287 -11.98 0.30 -33.34
C ASN A 287 -10.79 -0.43 -33.97
N PHE A 288 -10.30 -1.53 -33.38
CA PHE A 288 -9.21 -2.30 -33.98
C PHE A 288 -9.61 -3.04 -35.27
N GLN A 289 -10.91 -3.26 -35.50
CA GLN A 289 -11.41 -3.83 -36.76
C GLN A 289 -11.45 -2.80 -37.89
N VAL A 290 -11.66 -1.52 -37.58
CA VAL A 290 -11.92 -0.46 -38.58
C VAL A 290 -10.68 0.39 -38.84
N PHE A 291 -9.98 0.80 -37.78
CA PHE A 291 -8.89 1.78 -37.87
C PHE A 291 -7.53 1.11 -37.94
N LYS A 292 -6.61 1.74 -38.69
CA LYS A 292 -5.21 1.34 -38.80
C LYS A 292 -4.31 2.54 -38.54
N LEU A 293 -3.16 2.28 -37.94
CA LEU A 293 -2.13 3.29 -37.74
C LEU A 293 -1.52 3.69 -39.09
N GLU A 294 -1.11 4.96 -39.23
CA GLU A 294 -0.39 5.39 -40.44
C GLU A 294 1.00 4.72 -40.53
N ASN A 295 1.56 4.62 -41.73
CA ASN A 295 2.80 3.88 -41.99
C ASN A 295 4.03 4.78 -42.21
N SER A 296 4.09 5.92 -41.53
CA SER A 296 5.28 6.79 -41.57
C SER A 296 6.39 6.22 -40.68
N GLU A 297 7.65 6.65 -40.90
CA GLU A 297 8.82 6.11 -40.19
C GLU A 297 8.69 6.19 -38.65
N ARG A 298 8.01 7.22 -38.13
CA ARG A 298 7.73 7.39 -36.69
C ARG A 298 6.83 6.27 -36.11
N TYR A 299 5.98 5.63 -36.92
CA TYR A 299 5.07 4.56 -36.50
C TYR A 299 5.53 3.15 -36.90
N TYR A 300 6.74 3.01 -37.45
CA TYR A 300 7.24 1.72 -37.93
C TYR A 300 7.17 0.62 -36.84
N GLY A 301 6.38 -0.42 -37.14
CA GLY A 301 6.10 -1.58 -36.30
C GLY A 301 5.44 -1.29 -34.94
N VAL A 302 4.85 -0.10 -34.78
CA VAL A 302 4.00 0.25 -33.64
C VAL A 302 2.67 -0.50 -33.71
N ASP A 303 2.10 -0.68 -34.90
CA ASP A 303 0.83 -1.39 -35.11
C ASP A 303 0.95 -2.89 -34.75
N ASP A 304 2.07 -3.54 -35.10
CA ASP A 304 2.36 -4.96 -34.81
C ASP A 304 2.27 -5.29 -33.30
N VAL A 305 2.51 -4.30 -32.43
CA VAL A 305 2.46 -4.47 -30.96
C VAL A 305 1.05 -4.82 -30.46
N PHE A 306 0.02 -4.55 -31.27
CA PHE A 306 -1.39 -4.81 -30.93
C PHE A 306 -1.91 -6.15 -31.49
N ASP A 307 -1.12 -6.92 -32.23
CA ASP A 307 -1.61 -8.15 -32.88
C ASP A 307 -2.12 -9.20 -31.89
N GLU A 308 -1.43 -9.40 -30.78
CA GLU A 308 -1.91 -10.32 -29.74
C GLU A 308 -3.22 -9.83 -29.09
N VAL A 309 -3.36 -8.51 -28.91
CA VAL A 309 -4.60 -7.93 -28.37
C VAL A 309 -5.75 -8.16 -29.35
N ARG A 310 -5.52 -7.97 -30.65
CA ARG A 310 -6.50 -8.25 -31.71
C ARG A 310 -6.92 -9.72 -31.72
N GLN A 311 -5.95 -10.64 -31.66
CA GLN A 311 -6.22 -12.07 -31.61
C GLN A 311 -7.11 -12.42 -30.42
N LYS A 312 -6.72 -11.99 -29.21
CA LYS A 312 -7.47 -12.28 -27.98
C LYS A 312 -8.87 -11.65 -27.97
N LEU A 313 -9.00 -10.43 -28.52
CA LEU A 313 -10.31 -9.79 -28.68
C LEU A 313 -11.24 -10.62 -29.59
N ASN A 314 -10.73 -11.12 -30.72
CA ASN A 314 -11.52 -11.95 -31.64
C ASN A 314 -11.91 -13.31 -31.02
N GLU A 315 -11.00 -13.95 -30.28
CA GLU A 315 -11.29 -15.17 -29.52
C GLU A 315 -12.35 -14.90 -28.44
N PHE A 316 -12.21 -13.80 -27.70
CA PHE A 316 -13.15 -13.37 -26.67
C PHE A 316 -14.54 -13.07 -27.22
N GLN A 317 -14.62 -12.38 -28.36
CA GLN A 317 -15.88 -12.08 -29.05
C GLN A 317 -16.66 -13.37 -29.37
N LYS A 318 -15.97 -14.36 -29.95
CA LYS A 318 -16.57 -15.66 -30.31
C LYS A 318 -16.96 -16.47 -29.08
N LYS A 319 -16.05 -16.58 -28.09
CA LYS A 319 -16.26 -17.38 -26.88
C LYS A 319 -17.44 -16.90 -26.05
N TRP A 320 -17.60 -15.58 -25.91
CA TRP A 320 -18.59 -14.98 -25.01
C TRP A 320 -19.80 -14.34 -25.70
N ARG A 321 -19.92 -14.50 -27.03
CA ARG A 321 -21.04 -13.96 -27.82
C ARG A 321 -21.25 -12.48 -27.55
N MET A 322 -20.21 -11.67 -27.76
CA MET A 322 -20.25 -10.23 -27.46
C MET A 322 -21.24 -9.44 -28.34
N GLU A 323 -21.73 -10.07 -29.42
CA GLU A 323 -22.86 -9.59 -30.23
C GLU A 323 -24.18 -9.54 -29.45
N PHE A 324 -24.35 -10.34 -28.40
CA PHE A 324 -25.54 -10.35 -27.55
C PHE A 324 -25.47 -9.29 -26.44
N ALA A 325 -26.64 -8.82 -26.02
CA ALA A 325 -26.75 -7.87 -24.92
C ALA A 325 -26.58 -8.57 -23.57
N PHE A 326 -25.77 -8.00 -22.68
CA PHE A 326 -25.65 -8.49 -21.30
C PHE A 326 -26.76 -7.88 -20.45
N ASN A 327 -27.47 -8.70 -19.67
CA ASN A 327 -28.48 -8.24 -18.72
C ASN A 327 -28.55 -9.15 -17.48
N THR A 328 -29.17 -8.69 -16.40
CA THR A 328 -29.54 -9.52 -15.24
C THR A 328 -30.91 -10.16 -15.43
N SER A 329 -31.10 -11.41 -14.98
CA SER A 329 -32.42 -12.04 -14.88
C SER A 329 -32.82 -12.29 -13.41
N GLY A 330 -34.11 -12.11 -13.11
CA GLY A 330 -34.67 -12.22 -11.75
C GLY A 330 -34.87 -10.88 -11.04
N LYS A 331 -36.03 -10.72 -10.38
CA LYS A 331 -36.50 -9.45 -9.77
C LYS A 331 -35.46 -8.79 -8.85
N THR A 332 -34.75 -9.57 -8.04
CA THR A 332 -33.83 -9.06 -7.02
C THR A 332 -32.49 -8.54 -7.57
N LEU A 333 -32.02 -9.08 -8.69
CA LEU A 333 -30.77 -8.66 -9.36
C LEU A 333 -30.99 -7.40 -10.22
N ALA A 334 -32.21 -7.19 -10.70
CA ALA A 334 -32.58 -5.96 -11.41
C ALA A 334 -32.59 -4.73 -10.48
N ASP A 335 -32.92 -4.91 -9.21
CA ASP A 335 -33.09 -3.81 -8.24
C ASP A 335 -31.83 -3.51 -7.40
N SER A 336 -30.75 -4.29 -7.53
CA SER A 336 -29.54 -4.09 -6.73
C SER A 336 -28.26 -4.60 -7.42
N PRO A 337 -27.12 -3.90 -7.26
CA PRO A 337 -25.88 -4.29 -7.92
C PRO A 337 -25.30 -5.59 -7.35
N VAL A 338 -24.76 -6.44 -8.23
CA VAL A 338 -23.89 -7.54 -7.83
C VAL A 338 -22.49 -6.98 -7.63
N ARG A 339 -21.87 -7.29 -6.49
CA ARG A 339 -20.52 -6.79 -6.16
C ARG A 339 -19.57 -7.96 -5.97
N LEU A 340 -18.46 -7.90 -6.68
CA LEU A 340 -17.42 -8.93 -6.68
C LEU A 340 -16.12 -8.31 -6.21
N PHE A 341 -15.49 -8.89 -5.20
CA PHE A 341 -14.20 -8.43 -4.69
C PHE A 341 -13.15 -9.53 -4.83
N SER A 342 -11.94 -9.14 -5.22
CA SER A 342 -10.77 -10.01 -5.25
C SER A 342 -9.48 -9.26 -4.90
N ASP A 343 -8.66 -9.83 -4.03
CA ASP A 343 -7.28 -9.37 -3.78
C ASP A 343 -6.26 -9.87 -4.83
N ARG A 344 -6.74 -10.45 -5.95
CA ARG A 344 -5.91 -11.06 -7.01
C ARG A 344 -5.00 -12.20 -6.51
N LEU A 345 -5.30 -12.75 -5.32
CA LEU A 345 -4.61 -13.86 -4.70
C LEU A 345 -5.61 -14.92 -4.26
N THR A 346 -6.35 -14.66 -3.18
CA THR A 346 -7.15 -15.68 -2.50
C THR A 346 -8.48 -15.22 -1.94
N VAL A 347 -8.59 -13.97 -1.52
CA VAL A 347 -9.82 -13.46 -0.90
C VAL A 347 -10.78 -13.11 -2.02
N HIS A 348 -11.85 -13.89 -2.14
CA HIS A 348 -12.96 -13.63 -3.03
C HIS A 348 -14.23 -13.45 -2.21
N SER A 349 -14.92 -12.34 -2.42
CA SER A 349 -16.22 -12.08 -1.80
C SER A 349 -17.21 -11.70 -2.90
N ILE A 350 -18.37 -12.34 -2.86
CA ILE A 350 -19.48 -12.09 -3.79
C ILE A 350 -20.67 -11.63 -2.96
N PHE A 351 -21.22 -10.47 -3.30
CA PHE A 351 -22.44 -9.97 -2.69
C PHE A 351 -23.53 -9.77 -3.72
N HIS A 352 -24.72 -10.25 -3.40
CA HIS A 352 -25.96 -10.03 -4.14
C HIS A 352 -27.15 -10.12 -3.15
N ARG A 353 -28.22 -9.38 -3.39
CA ARG A 353 -29.32 -9.20 -2.41
C ARG A 353 -30.07 -10.49 -2.05
N LYS A 354 -30.19 -11.46 -2.97
CA LYS A 354 -30.78 -12.79 -2.66
C LYS A 354 -30.00 -13.54 -1.56
N ALA A 355 -28.68 -13.35 -1.42
CA ALA A 355 -27.91 -13.98 -0.34
C ALA A 355 -28.48 -13.67 1.06
N GLN A 356 -29.10 -12.51 1.28
CA GLN A 356 -29.73 -12.17 2.56
C GLN A 356 -30.99 -13.00 2.86
N GLU A 357 -31.77 -13.38 1.84
CA GLU A 357 -32.98 -14.18 2.01
C GLU A 357 -32.65 -15.66 2.21
N TYR A 358 -31.60 -16.16 1.56
CA TYR A 358 -31.18 -17.57 1.64
C TYR A 358 -30.23 -17.87 2.81
N GLU A 359 -29.43 -16.93 3.35
CA GLU A 359 -28.64 -17.17 4.59
C GLU A 359 -29.53 -17.52 5.80
N ALA A 360 -30.81 -17.11 5.80
CA ALA A 360 -31.79 -17.50 6.82
C ALA A 360 -32.38 -18.91 6.61
N LEU A 361 -32.18 -19.53 5.44
CA LEU A 361 -32.76 -20.81 5.01
C LEU A 361 -31.72 -21.88 4.58
N ALA A 362 -30.44 -21.50 4.42
CA ALA A 362 -29.41 -22.34 3.84
C ALA A 362 -28.70 -23.19 4.91
N SER A 363 -29.33 -24.29 5.30
CA SER A 363 -28.59 -25.44 5.80
C SER A 363 -28.18 -26.41 4.67
N ASN A 364 -28.63 -26.26 3.41
CA ASN A 364 -28.37 -27.29 2.37
C ASN A 364 -28.33 -26.88 0.86
N MET A 365 -28.38 -25.61 0.43
CA MET A 365 -28.24 -25.26 -1.00
C MET A 365 -27.10 -24.29 -1.28
N THR A 366 -26.16 -24.67 -2.15
CA THR A 366 -25.04 -23.83 -2.60
C THR A 366 -25.41 -23.14 -3.91
N ASP A 367 -25.97 -21.94 -3.84
CA ASP A 367 -26.23 -21.11 -5.02
C ASP A 367 -24.91 -20.54 -5.60
N THR A 368 -24.89 -20.28 -6.91
CA THR A 368 -23.77 -19.67 -7.63
C THR A 368 -24.25 -18.62 -8.62
N LEU A 369 -23.38 -17.65 -8.95
CA LEU A 369 -23.60 -16.77 -10.09
C LEU A 369 -23.38 -17.57 -11.37
N ALA A 370 -24.32 -17.47 -12.30
CA ALA A 370 -24.27 -18.10 -13.60
C ALA A 370 -24.43 -17.08 -14.73
N LEU A 371 -23.89 -17.45 -15.88
CA LEU A 371 -24.06 -16.79 -17.16
C LEU A 371 -24.82 -17.73 -18.08
N GLU A 372 -26.09 -17.40 -18.33
CA GLU A 372 -26.98 -18.09 -19.25
C GLU A 372 -26.89 -17.44 -20.64
N ARG A 373 -26.71 -18.25 -21.67
CA ARG A 373 -26.76 -17.79 -23.07
C ARG A 373 -28.13 -18.07 -23.63
N ASN A 374 -28.88 -17.01 -23.93
CA ASN A 374 -30.22 -17.15 -24.48
C ASN A 374 -30.24 -16.71 -25.95
N GLU A 375 -30.14 -17.68 -26.86
CA GLU A 375 -30.08 -17.40 -28.31
C GLU A 375 -31.38 -16.79 -28.84
N VAL A 376 -32.54 -17.19 -28.31
CA VAL A 376 -33.85 -16.69 -28.74
C VAL A 376 -34.01 -15.20 -28.42
N LEU A 377 -33.60 -14.79 -27.22
CA LEU A 377 -33.62 -13.40 -26.80
C LEU A 377 -32.40 -12.60 -27.26
N GLN A 378 -31.38 -13.26 -27.81
CA GLN A 378 -30.06 -12.69 -28.12
C GLN A 378 -29.45 -11.97 -26.91
N LYS A 379 -29.55 -12.61 -25.74
CA LYS A 379 -29.12 -12.05 -24.44
C LYS A 379 -28.17 -12.99 -23.72
N ASN A 380 -27.15 -12.40 -23.10
CA ASN A 380 -26.32 -13.01 -22.08
C ASN A 380 -26.89 -12.63 -20.71
N LEU A 381 -27.54 -13.58 -20.02
CA LEU A 381 -28.26 -13.34 -18.78
C LEU A 381 -27.42 -13.73 -17.56
N ILE A 382 -27.26 -12.78 -16.64
CA ILE A 382 -26.60 -12.99 -15.36
C ILE A 382 -27.67 -13.33 -14.32
N SER A 383 -27.55 -14.50 -13.72
CA SER A 383 -28.51 -15.02 -12.76
C SER A 383 -27.83 -15.68 -11.57
N VAL A 384 -28.62 -15.95 -10.52
CA VAL A 384 -28.19 -16.75 -9.37
C VAL A 384 -29.00 -18.03 -9.42
N VAL A 385 -28.29 -19.16 -9.52
CA VAL A 385 -28.88 -20.49 -9.67
C VAL A 385 -28.23 -21.47 -8.68
N PRO A 386 -28.95 -22.48 -8.20
CA PRO A 386 -28.37 -23.63 -7.52
C PRO A 386 -27.26 -24.26 -8.38
N LYS A 387 -26.16 -24.71 -7.77
CA LYS A 387 -25.08 -25.41 -8.52
C LYS A 387 -25.57 -26.64 -9.30
N ALA A 388 -26.65 -27.29 -8.85
CA ALA A 388 -27.24 -28.43 -9.53
C ALA A 388 -27.90 -28.08 -10.87
N ASP A 389 -28.23 -26.81 -11.10
CA ASP A 389 -28.92 -26.33 -12.30
C ASP A 389 -27.94 -25.89 -13.41
N LEU A 390 -26.62 -26.00 -13.17
CA LEU A 390 -25.59 -25.73 -14.17
C LEU A 390 -25.65 -26.77 -15.30
N ASN A 391 -25.56 -26.29 -16.54
CA ASN A 391 -25.54 -27.12 -17.76
C ASN A 391 -24.76 -26.38 -18.87
N ASP A 392 -24.79 -26.89 -20.10
CA ASP A 392 -24.05 -26.30 -21.23
C ASP A 392 -24.51 -24.87 -21.57
N ASP A 393 -25.79 -24.54 -21.36
CA ASP A 393 -26.38 -23.22 -21.64
C ASP A 393 -26.26 -22.25 -20.46
N ILE A 394 -26.21 -22.78 -19.23
CA ILE A 394 -26.13 -22.07 -17.94
C ILE A 394 -24.82 -22.43 -17.25
N SER A 395 -23.79 -21.61 -17.49
CA SER A 395 -22.43 -21.85 -17.02
C SER A 395 -22.09 -21.04 -15.76
N SER A 396 -21.16 -21.53 -14.94
CA SER A 396 -20.59 -20.77 -13.80
C SER A 396 -19.51 -19.77 -14.22
N ASP A 397 -19.46 -19.43 -15.51
CA ASP A 397 -18.28 -18.85 -16.15
C ASP A 397 -18.24 -17.32 -16.07
N LEU A 398 -19.19 -16.67 -15.38
CA LEU A 398 -19.21 -15.21 -15.23
C LEU A 398 -17.89 -14.66 -14.67
N LEU A 399 -17.31 -15.33 -13.67
CA LEU A 399 -16.03 -14.91 -13.10
C LEU A 399 -14.89 -15.07 -14.11
N GLN A 400 -14.93 -16.11 -14.95
CA GLN A 400 -13.97 -16.32 -16.01
C GLN A 400 -14.12 -15.24 -17.09
N PHE A 401 -15.34 -14.93 -17.52
CA PHE A 401 -15.63 -13.83 -18.44
C PHE A 401 -15.03 -12.50 -17.96
N LEU A 402 -15.30 -12.13 -16.70
CA LEU A 402 -14.81 -10.88 -16.12
C LEU A 402 -13.28 -10.88 -15.97
N ASN A 403 -12.67 -12.02 -15.64
CA ASN A 403 -11.22 -12.15 -15.58
C ASN A 403 -10.59 -12.05 -16.98
N ASP A 404 -11.14 -12.74 -17.98
CA ASP A 404 -10.69 -12.68 -19.37
C ASP A 404 -10.77 -11.24 -19.91
N ALA A 405 -11.87 -10.52 -19.61
CA ALA A 405 -12.05 -9.12 -20.00
C ALA A 405 -11.01 -8.18 -19.34
N ASP A 406 -10.83 -8.30 -18.02
CA ASP A 406 -9.79 -7.57 -17.27
C ASP A 406 -8.40 -7.88 -17.83
N HIS A 407 -8.09 -9.15 -18.10
CA HIS A 407 -6.81 -9.55 -18.69
C HIS A 407 -6.54 -8.93 -20.06
N ILE A 408 -7.54 -8.89 -20.95
CA ILE A 408 -7.41 -8.24 -22.26
C ILE A 408 -7.19 -6.73 -22.09
N TYR A 409 -7.92 -6.09 -21.19
CA TYR A 409 -7.74 -4.67 -20.91
C TYR A 409 -6.34 -4.35 -20.36
N GLN A 410 -5.85 -5.14 -19.40
CA GLN A 410 -4.48 -5.02 -18.89
C GLN A 410 -3.43 -5.27 -19.99
N ARG A 411 -3.69 -6.21 -20.92
CA ARG A 411 -2.80 -6.46 -22.06
C ARG A 411 -2.79 -5.29 -23.03
N PHE A 412 -3.93 -4.67 -23.30
CA PHE A 412 -4.01 -3.44 -24.08
C PHE A 412 -3.18 -2.31 -23.46
N LEU A 413 -3.32 -2.06 -22.16
CA LEU A 413 -2.50 -1.04 -21.47
C LEU A 413 -1.00 -1.34 -21.56
N GLN A 414 -0.60 -2.61 -21.45
CA GLN A 414 0.79 -3.02 -21.65
C GLN A 414 1.25 -2.83 -23.10
N SER A 415 0.46 -3.22 -24.09
CA SER A 415 0.77 -3.00 -25.51
C SER A 415 0.90 -1.52 -25.83
N MET A 416 0.06 -0.65 -25.26
CA MET A 416 0.21 0.81 -25.37
C MET A 416 1.58 1.30 -24.86
N MET A 417 2.09 0.73 -23.76
CA MET A 417 3.42 1.08 -23.25
C MET A 417 4.54 0.69 -24.21
N HIS A 418 4.47 -0.51 -24.79
CA HIS A 418 5.43 -0.99 -25.79
C HIS A 418 5.33 -0.17 -27.08
N ALA A 419 4.12 0.14 -27.53
CA ALA A 419 3.83 0.94 -28.72
C ALA A 419 4.43 2.36 -28.59
N VAL A 420 4.22 3.04 -27.47
CA VAL A 420 4.80 4.36 -27.19
C VAL A 420 6.32 4.29 -27.10
N SER A 421 6.89 3.27 -26.46
CA SER A 421 8.36 3.11 -26.41
C SER A 421 8.95 2.98 -27.81
N ARG A 422 8.30 2.21 -28.69
CA ARG A 422 8.74 2.03 -30.07
C ARG A 422 8.57 3.31 -30.89
N TYR A 423 7.44 4.00 -30.74
CA TYR A 423 7.23 5.32 -31.35
C TYR A 423 8.33 6.32 -30.96
N GLN A 424 8.68 6.40 -29.67
CA GLN A 424 9.72 7.29 -29.18
C GLN A 424 11.11 6.93 -29.73
N GLN A 425 11.42 5.64 -29.86
CA GLN A 425 12.66 5.17 -30.48
C GLN A 425 12.74 5.57 -31.96
N ASN A 426 11.66 5.36 -32.71
CA ASN A 426 11.57 5.75 -34.11
C ASN A 426 11.75 7.27 -34.26
N LEU A 427 11.06 8.07 -33.44
CA LEU A 427 11.16 9.52 -33.50
C LEU A 427 12.58 10.02 -33.17
N GLY A 428 13.23 9.43 -32.16
CA GLY A 428 14.61 9.75 -31.81
C GLY A 428 15.62 9.40 -32.91
N ALA A 429 15.33 8.41 -33.77
CA ALA A 429 16.14 8.12 -34.94
C ALA A 429 15.94 9.16 -36.07
N LEU A 430 14.78 9.83 -36.12
CA LEU A 430 14.41 10.81 -37.15
C LEU A 430 14.84 12.24 -36.80
N THR A 431 14.87 12.60 -35.52
CA THR A 431 15.22 13.95 -35.05
C THR A 431 16.64 13.98 -34.48
N LYS A 432 17.53 14.82 -35.02
CA LYS A 432 18.87 15.10 -34.43
C LYS A 432 18.81 15.94 -33.14
N ASP A 433 17.66 16.51 -32.82
CA ASP A 433 17.40 17.22 -31.57
C ASP A 433 16.86 16.25 -30.52
N ASN A 434 17.21 16.49 -29.25
CA ASN A 434 16.70 15.78 -28.07
C ASN A 434 15.53 16.57 -27.45
N PRO A 435 14.26 16.42 -27.91
CA PRO A 435 13.12 16.88 -27.12
C PRO A 435 13.08 16.17 -25.77
N THR A 436 12.54 16.83 -24.75
CA THR A 436 12.42 16.27 -23.40
C THR A 436 11.53 15.01 -23.40
N LYS A 437 12.00 13.92 -22.79
CA LYS A 437 11.37 12.59 -22.77
C LYS A 437 9.88 12.58 -22.35
N ASN A 438 9.45 13.55 -21.54
CA ASN A 438 8.07 13.62 -21.02
C ASN A 438 7.07 14.25 -22.02
N ALA A 439 7.45 15.29 -22.76
CA ALA A 439 6.60 15.88 -23.80
C ALA A 439 6.36 14.87 -24.93
N LEU A 440 7.43 14.16 -25.32
CA LEU A 440 7.40 13.04 -26.26
C LEU A 440 6.45 11.91 -25.86
N LEU A 441 6.23 11.67 -24.55
CA LEU A 441 5.35 10.59 -24.08
C LEU A 441 3.88 10.98 -24.25
N GLN A 442 3.51 12.20 -23.85
CA GLN A 442 2.14 12.67 -23.95
C GLN A 442 1.69 12.70 -25.41
N ASP A 443 2.54 13.23 -26.30
CA ASP A 443 2.26 13.32 -27.72
C ASP A 443 2.15 11.92 -28.34
N ALA A 444 3.06 11.01 -28.01
CA ALA A 444 3.01 9.62 -28.48
C ALA A 444 1.72 8.90 -28.04
N VAL A 445 1.33 9.01 -26.77
CA VAL A 445 0.11 8.38 -26.25
C VAL A 445 -1.12 8.92 -26.97
N LEU A 446 -1.27 10.25 -27.02
CA LEU A 446 -2.43 10.88 -27.64
C LEU A 446 -2.47 10.59 -29.14
N SER A 447 -1.32 10.63 -29.82
CA SER A 447 -1.27 10.39 -31.25
C SER A 447 -1.64 8.95 -31.59
N ILE A 448 -1.08 7.95 -30.91
CA ILE A 448 -1.45 6.54 -31.14
C ILE A 448 -2.93 6.29 -30.84
N LEU A 449 -3.44 6.81 -29.72
CA LEU A 449 -4.85 6.63 -29.35
C LEU A 449 -5.80 7.30 -30.35
N GLU A 450 -5.49 8.48 -30.85
CA GLU A 450 -6.34 9.21 -31.79
C GLU A 450 -6.47 8.46 -33.13
N HIS A 451 -5.39 7.84 -33.63
CA HIS A 451 -5.44 7.05 -34.86
C HIS A 451 -6.39 5.85 -34.79
N TYR A 452 -6.56 5.26 -33.60
CA TYR A 452 -7.52 4.19 -33.38
C TYR A 452 -8.88 4.69 -32.86
N ASN A 453 -9.11 6.00 -32.74
CA ASN A 453 -10.32 6.56 -32.11
C ASN A 453 -10.53 6.05 -30.66
N LEU A 454 -9.44 6.01 -29.89
CA LEU A 454 -9.34 5.48 -28.52
C LEU A 454 -8.94 6.54 -27.48
N SER A 455 -9.08 7.83 -27.80
CA SER A 455 -8.64 8.96 -26.95
C SER A 455 -9.30 8.97 -25.56
N GLN A 456 -10.48 8.36 -25.40
CA GLN A 456 -11.15 8.15 -24.12
C GLN A 456 -10.34 7.32 -23.11
N PHE A 457 -9.37 6.52 -23.55
CA PHE A 457 -8.50 5.70 -22.69
C PHE A 457 -7.21 6.42 -22.25
N SER A 458 -7.04 7.69 -22.61
CA SER A 458 -5.81 8.47 -22.32
C SER A 458 -5.46 8.49 -20.83
N ASP A 459 -6.42 8.80 -19.95
CA ASP A 459 -6.20 8.82 -18.49
C ASP A 459 -5.76 7.45 -17.96
N ALA A 460 -6.43 6.37 -18.39
CA ALA A 460 -6.08 5.01 -18.01
C ALA A 460 -4.67 4.61 -18.46
N VAL A 461 -4.29 4.98 -19.69
CA VAL A 461 -2.95 4.74 -20.23
C VAL A 461 -1.90 5.54 -19.46
N PHE A 462 -2.13 6.83 -19.17
CA PHE A 462 -1.19 7.63 -18.38
C PHE A 462 -1.02 7.11 -16.95
N ASN A 463 -2.12 6.71 -16.30
CA ASN A 463 -2.08 6.07 -14.99
C ASN A 463 -1.32 4.74 -15.03
N ALA A 464 -1.47 3.99 -16.13
CA ALA A 464 -0.69 2.79 -16.36
C ALA A 464 0.81 3.08 -16.54
N PHE A 465 1.20 4.16 -17.21
CA PHE A 465 2.61 4.56 -17.28
C PHE A 465 3.19 4.90 -15.90
N ASP A 466 2.40 5.48 -15.00
CA ASP A 466 2.92 5.86 -13.69
C ASP A 466 2.97 4.67 -12.72
N THR A 467 2.06 3.71 -12.84
CA THR A 467 1.94 2.57 -11.92
C THR A 467 2.47 1.24 -12.48
N HIS A 468 2.23 0.94 -13.77
CA HIS A 468 2.67 -0.29 -14.43
C HIS A 468 4.10 -0.22 -14.96
N ARG A 469 4.62 0.95 -15.38
CA ARG A 469 6.03 1.07 -15.83
C ARG A 469 7.02 0.72 -14.74
N LEU A 470 6.76 1.21 -13.53
CA LEU A 470 7.53 0.86 -12.33
C LEU A 470 7.44 -0.65 -12.04
N ASN A 471 6.30 -1.28 -12.31
CA ASN A 471 6.09 -2.71 -12.08
C ASN A 471 6.77 -3.61 -13.14
N MET A 472 6.88 -3.17 -14.40
CA MET A 472 7.34 -4.02 -15.52
C MET A 472 8.84 -4.34 -15.48
N LYS A 473 9.70 -3.43 -15.03
CA LYS A 473 11.16 -3.69 -14.94
C LYS A 473 11.50 -4.82 -13.95
N ASN A 474 10.70 -4.98 -12.89
CA ASN A 474 10.88 -6.03 -11.89
C ASN A 474 10.06 -7.30 -12.13
N LYS A 475 9.10 -7.30 -13.08
CA LYS A 475 8.30 -8.50 -13.43
C LYS A 475 9.15 -9.67 -13.91
N GLN A 476 10.29 -9.43 -14.56
CA GLN A 476 11.22 -10.49 -14.98
C GLN A 476 11.99 -11.12 -13.82
N LYS A 477 12.16 -10.41 -12.69
CA LYS A 477 12.86 -10.95 -11.51
C LYS A 477 11.96 -11.73 -10.55
N LEU A 478 10.64 -11.56 -10.60
CA LEU A 478 9.72 -11.96 -9.52
C LEU A 478 8.33 -12.39 -10.02
N ALA A 479 8.28 -13.29 -11.02
CA ALA A 479 7.02 -13.81 -11.55
C ALA A 479 6.17 -14.56 -10.50
N SER A 480 6.77 -14.94 -9.37
CA SER A 480 6.40 -16.13 -8.64
C SER A 480 5.95 -15.91 -7.18
N GLY A 481 6.16 -14.73 -6.60
CA GLY A 481 5.80 -14.44 -5.19
C GLY A 481 5.26 -13.02 -4.99
N ARG A 482 4.11 -12.76 -5.62
CA ARG A 482 3.45 -11.45 -5.58
C ARG A 482 2.57 -11.32 -4.33
N SER A 483 2.87 -10.36 -3.46
CA SER A 483 2.05 -10.02 -2.28
C SER A 483 0.84 -9.14 -2.63
N TYR A 484 -0.09 -9.00 -1.68
CA TYR A 484 -1.19 -8.02 -1.76
C TYR A 484 -0.68 -6.60 -2.06
N HIS A 485 0.42 -6.17 -1.43
CA HIS A 485 0.97 -4.82 -1.64
C HIS A 485 1.43 -4.56 -3.07
N THR A 486 1.97 -5.59 -3.75
CA THR A 486 2.39 -5.50 -5.16
C THR A 486 1.25 -5.62 -6.15
N LYS A 487 0.20 -6.38 -5.81
CA LYS A 487 -0.93 -6.67 -6.71
C LYS A 487 -2.12 -5.76 -6.51
N GLY A 488 -2.24 -5.10 -5.36
CA GLY A 488 -3.46 -4.40 -4.95
C GLY A 488 -4.69 -5.31 -4.93
N PHE A 489 -5.85 -4.79 -5.33
CA PHE A 489 -7.10 -5.54 -5.38
C PHE A 489 -8.00 -5.03 -6.51
N LYS A 490 -9.06 -5.79 -6.82
CA LYS A 490 -10.13 -5.36 -7.72
C LYS A 490 -11.51 -5.57 -7.12
N SER A 491 -12.43 -4.66 -7.44
CA SER A 491 -13.86 -4.72 -7.15
C SER A 491 -14.64 -4.48 -8.43
N ILE A 492 -15.54 -5.39 -8.79
CA ILE A 492 -16.40 -5.27 -9.96
C ILE A 492 -17.84 -5.12 -9.49
N ASP A 493 -18.46 -4.01 -9.87
CA ASP A 493 -19.88 -3.75 -9.64
C ASP A 493 -20.64 -3.99 -10.95
N ILE A 494 -21.59 -4.93 -10.93
CA ILE A 494 -22.49 -5.20 -12.04
C ILE A 494 -23.84 -4.57 -11.71
N SER A 495 -24.27 -3.63 -12.53
CA SER A 495 -25.53 -2.93 -12.34
C SER A 495 -26.20 -2.60 -13.67
N GLN A 496 -27.53 -2.49 -13.67
CA GLN A 496 -28.25 -1.97 -14.83
C GLN A 496 -27.85 -0.52 -15.14
N ASN A 497 -27.91 -0.18 -16.41
CA ASN A 497 -27.59 1.16 -16.88
C ASN A 497 -28.66 2.17 -16.45
N ALA A 498 -28.22 3.35 -16.01
CA ALA A 498 -29.14 4.39 -15.55
C ALA A 498 -30.12 4.76 -16.69
N GLY A 499 -31.42 4.58 -16.44
CA GLY A 499 -32.47 4.86 -17.42
C GLY A 499 -32.72 3.74 -18.45
N VAL A 500 -32.00 2.61 -18.42
CA VAL A 500 -32.17 1.48 -19.36
C VAL A 500 -32.30 0.16 -18.59
N ARG A 501 -33.39 -0.58 -18.83
CA ARG A 501 -33.68 -1.85 -18.11
C ARG A 501 -33.11 -3.10 -18.77
N ASP A 502 -32.69 -2.99 -20.03
CA ASP A 502 -32.33 -4.15 -20.86
C ASP A 502 -30.83 -4.41 -20.99
N THR A 503 -29.99 -3.63 -20.30
CA THR A 503 -28.52 -3.76 -20.36
C THR A 503 -27.85 -3.51 -19.01
N VAL A 504 -26.70 -4.13 -18.79
CA VAL A 504 -25.84 -3.91 -17.62
C VAL A 504 -24.48 -3.36 -18.01
N SER A 505 -23.82 -2.72 -17.04
CA SER A 505 -22.40 -2.37 -17.07
C SER A 505 -21.64 -3.16 -16.01
N CYS A 506 -20.35 -3.39 -16.25
CA CYS A 506 -19.44 -4.08 -15.33
C CYS A 506 -18.31 -3.12 -14.93
N TYR A 507 -18.53 -2.35 -13.87
CA TYR A 507 -17.59 -1.31 -13.41
C TYR A 507 -16.44 -1.92 -12.61
N LEU A 508 -15.24 -1.94 -13.20
CA LEU A 508 -13.99 -2.31 -12.56
C LEU A 508 -13.42 -1.13 -11.74
N ASN A 509 -13.09 -1.42 -10.49
CA ASN A 509 -12.44 -0.51 -9.55
C ASN A 509 -11.34 -1.24 -8.78
N GLY A 510 -10.49 -0.49 -8.09
CA GLY A 510 -9.54 -1.05 -7.13
C GLY A 510 -8.19 -0.37 -7.22
N LEU A 511 -7.17 -1.11 -6.79
CA LEU A 511 -5.78 -0.64 -6.75
C LEU A 511 -4.93 -1.57 -7.61
N SER A 512 -4.14 -1.03 -8.53
CA SER A 512 -3.09 -1.80 -9.21
C SER A 512 -1.88 -2.08 -8.31
N ILE A 513 -1.71 -1.23 -7.29
CA ILE A 513 -0.65 -1.28 -6.28
C ILE A 513 -1.13 -0.57 -5.01
N THR A 514 -0.70 -1.01 -3.83
CA THR A 514 -1.02 -0.29 -2.57
C THR A 514 -0.03 0.86 -2.32
N PRO A 515 -0.31 1.82 -1.44
CA PRO A 515 0.66 2.86 -1.08
C PRO A 515 2.00 2.29 -0.59
N THR A 516 1.97 1.28 0.28
CA THR A 516 3.18 0.55 0.72
C THR A 516 3.94 -0.09 -0.44
N GLY A 517 3.23 -0.70 -1.40
CA GLY A 517 3.84 -1.28 -2.60
C GLY A 517 4.51 -0.21 -3.47
N LEU A 518 3.84 0.93 -3.66
CA LEU A 518 4.38 2.07 -4.42
C LEU A 518 5.66 2.59 -3.78
N LEU A 519 5.68 2.79 -2.46
CA LEU A 519 6.87 3.22 -1.74
C LEU A 519 8.04 2.23 -1.91
N ALA A 520 7.79 0.93 -1.78
CA ALA A 520 8.82 -0.09 -2.00
C ALA A 520 9.38 -0.04 -3.43
N MET A 521 8.50 0.11 -4.42
CA MET A 521 8.91 0.20 -5.82
C MET A 521 9.69 1.47 -6.14
N MET A 522 9.35 2.59 -5.50
CA MET A 522 10.11 3.83 -5.67
C MET A 522 11.58 3.65 -5.25
N VAL A 523 11.80 2.98 -4.12
CA VAL A 523 13.15 2.65 -3.62
C VAL A 523 13.89 1.70 -4.57
N GLU A 524 13.20 0.66 -5.05
CA GLU A 524 13.78 -0.30 -5.99
C GLU A 524 14.20 0.32 -7.33
N GLU A 525 13.50 1.38 -7.76
CA GLU A 525 13.81 2.16 -8.97
C GLU A 525 14.86 3.27 -8.75
N GLY A 526 15.44 3.36 -7.54
CA GLY A 526 16.58 4.22 -7.25
C GLY A 526 16.27 5.47 -6.41
N ALA A 527 15.04 5.64 -5.93
CA ALA A 527 14.71 6.79 -5.08
C ALA A 527 15.29 6.62 -3.67
N VAL A 528 15.92 7.68 -3.16
CA VAL A 528 16.41 7.77 -1.79
C VAL A 528 15.39 8.57 -0.99
N ILE A 529 14.72 7.91 -0.04
CA ILE A 529 13.54 8.44 0.64
C ILE A 529 13.82 8.61 2.13
N LEU A 530 13.70 9.84 2.63
CA LEU A 530 13.74 10.18 4.05
C LEU A 530 12.32 10.47 4.53
N GLY A 531 11.76 9.59 5.36
CA GLY A 531 10.44 9.79 5.97
C GLY A 531 10.57 10.30 7.40
N ILE A 532 10.12 11.51 7.68
CA ILE A 532 10.21 12.12 9.03
C ILE A 532 8.83 12.21 9.67
N SER A 533 8.73 11.75 10.93
CA SER A 533 7.55 11.94 11.79
C SER A 533 7.92 11.59 13.24
N ALA A 534 7.08 11.93 14.22
CA ALA A 534 7.24 11.37 15.57
C ALA A 534 6.97 9.86 15.57
N THR A 535 5.93 9.47 14.85
CA THR A 535 5.43 8.09 14.80
C THR A 535 5.81 7.40 13.49
N ALA A 536 6.95 7.77 12.89
CA ALA A 536 7.38 7.27 11.58
C ALA A 536 7.40 5.74 11.52
N THR A 537 7.78 5.08 12.61
CA THR A 537 7.89 3.62 12.71
C THR A 537 6.72 2.97 13.47
N ALA A 538 5.58 3.65 13.61
CA ALA A 538 4.39 3.05 14.25
C ALA A 538 3.95 1.81 13.48
N ARG A 539 3.65 0.72 14.21
CA ARG A 539 3.36 -0.62 13.64
C ARG A 539 1.95 -0.77 13.04
N THR A 540 1.11 0.26 13.12
CA THR A 540 -0.23 0.19 12.50
C THR A 540 -0.13 0.20 10.98
N VAL A 541 -0.90 -0.66 10.31
CA VAL A 541 -1.01 -0.74 8.84
C VAL A 541 -2.23 -0.01 8.29
N VAL A 542 -3.17 0.38 9.16
CA VAL A 542 -4.30 1.25 8.81
C VAL A 542 -3.85 2.70 8.72
N HIS A 543 -3.11 3.18 9.72
CA HIS A 543 -2.66 4.57 9.80
C HIS A 543 -1.15 4.74 9.61
N ASN A 544 -0.45 3.80 8.97
CA ASN A 544 0.92 3.99 8.51
C ASN A 544 1.17 3.04 7.33
N PHE A 545 2.32 3.15 6.68
CA PHE A 545 2.77 2.11 5.78
C PHE A 545 3.08 0.83 6.56
N ASP A 546 2.95 -0.33 5.92
CA ASP A 546 3.34 -1.61 6.51
C ASP A 546 4.87 -1.71 6.59
N MET A 547 5.40 -1.32 7.75
CA MET A 547 6.84 -1.28 8.03
C MET A 547 7.47 -2.68 8.06
N GLU A 548 6.72 -3.73 8.42
CA GLU A 548 7.25 -5.09 8.43
C GLU A 548 7.40 -5.60 6.99
N TYR A 549 6.42 -5.35 6.13
CA TYR A 549 6.53 -5.61 4.69
C TYR A 549 7.70 -4.82 4.06
N LEU A 550 7.81 -3.51 4.32
CA LEU A 550 8.88 -2.68 3.75
C LEU A 550 10.27 -3.17 4.17
N ARG A 551 10.45 -3.53 5.44
CA ARG A 551 11.71 -4.09 5.96
C ARG A 551 12.07 -5.41 5.25
N ALA A 552 11.10 -6.32 5.12
CA ALA A 552 11.31 -7.60 4.44
C ALA A 552 11.59 -7.43 2.93
N ARG A 553 10.96 -6.44 2.29
CA ARG A 553 11.07 -6.17 0.84
C ARG A 553 12.37 -5.47 0.46
N LEU A 554 12.72 -4.42 1.19
CA LEU A 554 13.87 -3.58 0.88
C LEU A 554 15.17 -4.09 1.50
N LYS A 555 15.09 -4.98 2.52
CA LYS A 555 16.25 -5.60 3.18
C LYS A 555 17.25 -4.51 3.62
N ARG A 556 18.49 -4.53 3.13
CA ARG A 556 19.53 -3.54 3.46
C ARG A 556 19.18 -2.10 3.06
N ASN A 557 18.26 -1.91 2.11
CA ASN A 557 17.81 -0.59 1.65
C ASN A 557 16.73 0.00 2.58
N PHE A 558 16.22 -0.76 3.55
CA PHE A 558 15.44 -0.22 4.67
C PHE A 558 16.41 0.11 5.82
N ILE A 559 16.51 1.37 6.18
CA ILE A 559 17.48 1.82 7.20
C ILE A 559 16.80 1.81 8.58
N ASP A 560 17.17 0.84 9.41
CA ASP A 560 16.76 0.75 10.81
C ASP A 560 17.74 1.50 11.74
N LEU A 561 17.19 2.12 12.79
CA LEU A 561 18.00 2.71 13.86
C LEU A 561 18.51 1.65 14.83
N GLU A 562 19.82 1.47 14.89
CA GLU A 562 20.51 0.74 15.97
C GLU A 562 20.36 1.45 17.32
N LEU A 563 20.59 0.71 18.41
CA LEU A 563 20.53 1.23 19.79
C LEU A 563 21.41 2.47 20.02
N ARG A 564 22.62 2.51 19.44
CA ARG A 564 23.52 3.67 19.55
C ARG A 564 22.89 4.93 18.92
N HIS A 565 22.26 4.80 17.76
CA HIS A 565 21.61 5.92 17.07
C HIS A 565 20.42 6.44 17.89
N ARG A 566 19.63 5.54 18.47
CA ARG A 566 18.49 5.91 19.34
C ARG A 566 18.93 6.69 20.56
N LYS A 567 20.02 6.27 21.21
CA LYS A 567 20.60 6.99 22.36
C LYS A 567 21.02 8.41 21.98
N VAL A 568 21.73 8.59 20.86
CA VAL A 568 22.13 9.92 20.37
C VAL A 568 20.93 10.83 20.14
N ILE A 569 19.86 10.32 19.52
CA ILE A 569 18.61 11.08 19.33
C ILE A 569 17.98 11.45 20.67
N GLY A 570 17.92 10.50 21.61
CA GLY A 570 17.35 10.72 22.94
C GLY A 570 18.14 11.74 23.78
N GLU A 571 19.48 11.66 23.77
CA GLU A 571 20.36 12.62 24.43
C GLU A 571 20.22 14.02 23.83
N TYR A 572 20.11 14.12 22.51
CA TYR A 572 19.84 15.39 21.83
C TYR A 572 18.47 15.98 22.19
N TYR A 573 17.44 15.15 22.30
CA TYR A 573 16.12 15.59 22.79
C TYR A 573 16.21 16.11 24.24
N GLN A 574 16.87 15.36 25.14
CA GLN A 574 17.04 15.73 26.54
C GLN A 574 17.84 17.03 26.70
N SER A 575 18.85 17.26 25.86
CA SER A 575 19.61 18.52 25.90
C SER A 575 18.75 19.71 25.48
N ARG A 576 17.82 19.51 24.53
CA ARG A 576 16.87 20.54 24.07
C ARG A 576 15.66 20.73 25.00
N ARG A 577 15.34 19.75 25.84
CA ARG A 577 14.18 19.75 26.75
C ARG A 577 14.59 19.25 28.13
N ASN A 578 15.49 19.95 28.81
CA ASN A 578 16.08 19.48 30.05
C ASN A 578 15.15 19.69 31.27
N TYR A 579 14.09 18.87 31.37
CA TYR A 579 13.08 18.98 32.43
C TYR A 579 13.67 18.72 33.82
N GLN A 580 14.62 17.80 33.91
CA GLN A 580 15.25 17.43 35.19
C GLN A 580 16.07 18.60 35.78
N ARG A 581 16.90 19.25 34.96
CA ARG A 581 17.71 20.39 35.42
C ARG A 581 16.85 21.56 35.88
N GLU A 582 15.77 21.83 35.16
CA GLU A 582 14.92 23.00 35.36
C GLU A 582 13.72 22.73 36.29
N SER A 583 13.66 21.53 36.89
CA SER A 583 12.61 21.09 37.81
C SER A 583 11.20 21.17 37.22
N VAL A 584 11.04 20.80 35.96
CA VAL A 584 9.74 20.66 35.30
C VAL A 584 9.21 19.25 35.53
N THR A 585 8.00 19.10 36.05
CA THR A 585 7.34 17.81 36.28
C THR A 585 6.19 17.58 35.30
N VAL A 586 5.94 16.32 34.96
CA VAL A 586 4.75 15.90 34.20
C VAL A 586 3.92 15.02 35.10
N ASP A 587 2.77 15.53 35.53
CA ASP A 587 1.84 14.85 36.42
C ASP A 587 0.69 14.27 35.60
N VAL A 588 0.46 12.96 35.76
CA VAL A 588 -0.52 12.19 34.99
C VAL A 588 -1.60 11.69 35.93
N SER A 589 -2.86 11.78 35.50
CA SER A 589 -4.00 11.21 36.21
C SER A 589 -5.01 10.61 35.25
N PHE A 590 -5.50 9.42 35.58
CA PHE A 590 -6.53 8.73 34.83
C PHE A 590 -7.92 9.02 35.40
N ASN A 591 -8.80 9.56 34.57
CA ASN A 591 -10.14 9.99 34.94
C ASN A 591 -11.13 8.84 34.75
N TYR A 592 -11.73 8.39 35.85
CA TYR A 592 -12.84 7.45 35.87
C TYR A 592 -14.17 8.18 35.78
N ALA A 593 -15.20 7.51 35.27
CA ALA A 593 -16.55 8.05 35.31
C ALA A 593 -17.07 8.04 36.75
N ASP A 594 -17.54 9.21 37.21
CA ASP A 594 -18.26 9.37 38.46
C ASP A 594 -19.69 9.86 38.17
N ASP A 595 -20.62 8.92 38.14
CA ASP A 595 -22.03 9.19 37.89
C ASP A 595 -22.64 10.07 38.99
N ASN A 596 -22.18 9.96 40.24
CA ASN A 596 -22.69 10.79 41.33
C ASN A 596 -22.25 12.25 41.14
N PHE A 597 -20.98 12.46 40.76
CA PHE A 597 -20.49 13.78 40.39
C PHE A 597 -21.27 14.36 39.21
N LEU A 598 -21.48 13.59 38.12
CA LEU A 598 -22.26 14.07 36.97
C LEU A 598 -23.70 14.42 37.34
N LEU A 599 -24.39 13.55 38.10
CA LEU A 599 -25.75 13.78 38.59
C LEU A 599 -25.85 15.00 39.51
N SER A 600 -24.79 15.34 40.24
CA SER A 600 -24.76 16.55 41.07
C SER A 600 -24.78 17.84 40.25
N GLN A 601 -24.35 17.79 38.98
CA GLN A 601 -24.37 18.93 38.04
C GLN A 601 -25.66 19.00 37.22
N ALA A 602 -26.41 17.90 37.11
CA ALA A 602 -27.65 17.84 36.33
C ALA A 602 -28.83 18.57 36.98
N GLU A 603 -29.70 19.16 36.16
CA GLU A 603 -30.96 19.77 36.58
C GLU A 603 -32.02 18.70 36.85
N GLY A 604 -32.75 18.82 37.97
CA GLY A 604 -33.85 17.91 38.29
C GLY A 604 -34.12 17.77 39.78
N ARG A 605 -35.39 17.52 40.13
CA ARG A 605 -35.86 17.41 41.52
C ARG A 605 -35.47 16.10 42.21
N ASN A 606 -35.13 15.06 41.44
CA ASN A 606 -34.72 13.75 41.93
C ASN A 606 -33.76 13.07 40.95
N VAL A 607 -33.16 11.95 41.36
CA VAL A 607 -32.17 11.20 40.55
C VAL A 607 -32.72 10.81 39.18
N ARG A 608 -33.98 10.34 39.10
CA ARG A 608 -34.58 9.92 37.83
C ARG A 608 -34.75 11.10 36.85
N ALA A 609 -35.18 12.26 37.34
CA ALA A 609 -35.32 13.46 36.53
C ALA A 609 -33.96 13.96 36.04
N LYS A 610 -32.94 13.94 36.91
CA LYS A 610 -31.55 14.30 36.57
C LYS A 610 -30.96 13.37 35.51
N SER A 611 -31.14 12.06 35.69
CA SER A 611 -30.75 11.03 34.73
C SER A 611 -31.41 11.23 33.36
N LEU A 612 -32.70 11.58 33.34
CA LEU A 612 -33.45 11.82 32.11
C LEU A 612 -33.05 13.14 31.43
N PHE A 613 -32.74 14.19 32.20
CA PHE A 613 -32.15 15.42 31.69
C PHE A 613 -30.82 15.14 30.99
N LEU A 614 -29.92 14.41 31.63
CA LEU A 614 -28.63 14.02 31.06
C LEU A 614 -28.81 13.21 29.76
N ASP A 615 -29.72 12.24 29.74
CA ASP A 615 -29.99 11.43 28.54
C ASP A 615 -30.51 12.24 27.36
N ASN A 616 -31.18 13.36 27.63
CA ASN A 616 -31.70 14.26 26.61
C ASN A 616 -30.67 15.29 26.12
N LEU A 617 -29.49 15.41 26.77
CA LEU A 617 -28.44 16.33 26.33
C LEU A 617 -27.83 15.93 24.97
N MET A 618 -27.87 14.63 24.65
CA MET A 618 -27.42 14.11 23.36
C MET A 618 -28.27 12.89 22.97
N PRO A 619 -29.21 13.02 22.02
CA PRO A 619 -29.94 11.87 21.48
C PRO A 619 -29.05 11.12 20.49
N ASP A 620 -28.07 10.35 20.98
CA ASP A 620 -27.24 9.47 20.15
C ASP A 620 -27.82 8.04 20.17
N PRO A 621 -28.47 7.57 19.08
CA PRO A 621 -29.10 6.26 19.05
C PRO A 621 -28.12 5.08 19.01
N ASP A 622 -26.83 5.30 18.71
CA ASP A 622 -25.89 4.22 18.39
C ASP A 622 -24.99 3.77 19.56
N GLU A 623 -24.66 4.64 20.53
CA GLU A 623 -23.72 4.33 21.62
C GLU A 623 -24.38 4.14 23.01
N GLY A 624 -25.67 4.46 23.14
CA GLY A 624 -26.46 4.26 24.35
C GLY A 624 -26.15 5.24 25.49
N ASN A 625 -27.15 5.52 26.31
CA ASN A 625 -27.12 6.56 27.34
C ASN A 625 -26.02 6.38 28.40
N ALA A 626 -25.65 5.13 28.72
CA ALA A 626 -24.62 4.85 29.73
C ALA A 626 -23.21 5.24 29.27
N TYR A 627 -22.85 4.93 28.02
CA TYR A 627 -21.56 5.34 27.45
C TYR A 627 -21.44 6.86 27.41
N PHE A 628 -22.50 7.53 26.96
CA PHE A 628 -22.57 8.99 26.90
C PHE A 628 -22.33 9.62 28.29
N ARG A 629 -23.04 9.18 29.32
CA ARG A 629 -22.87 9.68 30.70
C ARG A 629 -21.45 9.47 31.21
N SER A 630 -20.89 8.28 31.01
CA SER A 630 -19.51 7.95 31.39
C SER A 630 -18.52 8.92 30.76
N TRP A 631 -18.64 9.17 29.46
CA TRP A 631 -17.80 10.10 28.73
C TRP A 631 -17.91 11.56 29.23
N VAL A 632 -19.14 12.09 29.40
CA VAL A 632 -19.34 13.46 29.93
C VAL A 632 -18.80 13.59 31.35
N ALA A 633 -19.00 12.58 32.21
CA ALA A 633 -18.47 12.58 33.58
C ALA A 633 -16.95 12.68 33.60
N LYS A 634 -16.24 11.91 32.78
CA LYS A 634 -14.78 11.94 32.67
C LYS A 634 -14.27 13.32 32.20
N LEU A 635 -14.90 13.90 31.16
CA LEU A 635 -14.55 15.21 30.64
C LEU A 635 -14.78 16.33 31.66
N LEU A 636 -15.96 16.38 32.29
CA LEU A 636 -16.25 17.38 33.32
C LEU A 636 -15.35 17.22 34.55
N GLY A 637 -15.03 15.99 34.94
CA GLY A 637 -14.07 15.71 36.02
C GLY A 637 -12.67 16.26 35.72
N ALA A 638 -12.20 16.14 34.47
CA ALA A 638 -10.92 16.71 34.06
C ALA A 638 -10.94 18.24 34.03
N ILE A 639 -12.04 18.85 33.54
CA ILE A 639 -12.21 20.30 33.54
C ILE A 639 -12.26 20.85 34.97
N HIS A 640 -12.97 20.16 35.88
CA HIS A 640 -13.02 20.53 37.30
C HIS A 640 -11.61 20.54 37.92
N GLN A 641 -10.84 19.47 37.72
CA GLN A 641 -9.45 19.40 38.18
C GLN A 641 -8.57 20.51 37.58
N PHE A 642 -8.72 20.82 36.29
CA PHE A 642 -7.98 21.93 35.65
C PHE A 642 -8.27 23.29 36.29
N ILE A 643 -9.52 23.57 36.63
CA ILE A 643 -9.92 24.83 37.27
C ILE A 643 -9.30 24.95 38.66
N GLU A 644 -9.09 23.84 39.37
CA GLU A 644 -8.46 23.81 40.70
C GLU A 644 -6.94 24.05 40.69
N LEU A 645 -6.28 23.89 39.54
CA LEU A 645 -4.83 24.12 39.43
C LEU A 645 -4.50 25.61 39.56
N PRO A 646 -3.51 25.99 40.38
CA PRO A 646 -3.22 27.41 40.63
C PRO A 646 -2.52 28.12 39.47
N ASP A 647 -1.58 27.44 38.79
CA ASP A 647 -0.71 28.07 37.80
C ASP A 647 -0.97 27.65 36.34
N ASN A 648 -1.60 26.49 36.10
CA ASN A 648 -1.92 26.03 34.74
C ASN A 648 -3.02 26.89 34.12
N ARG A 649 -2.83 27.31 32.86
CA ARG A 649 -3.71 28.26 32.19
C ARG A 649 -4.23 27.76 30.86
N TYR A 650 -3.52 26.87 30.17
CA TYR A 650 -3.93 26.41 28.85
C TYR A 650 -4.27 24.92 28.83
N MET A 651 -5.56 24.61 28.88
CA MET A 651 -6.08 23.26 28.69
C MET A 651 -6.54 23.01 27.26
N LEU A 652 -6.03 21.94 26.65
CA LEU A 652 -6.56 21.36 25.42
C LEU A 652 -7.25 20.03 25.74
N ALA A 653 -8.52 19.90 25.38
CA ALA A 653 -9.24 18.62 25.42
C ALA A 653 -9.38 18.05 24.01
N LEU A 654 -8.84 16.84 23.80
CA LEU A 654 -8.89 16.13 22.52
C LEU A 654 -9.93 15.02 22.57
N LEU A 655 -10.96 15.19 21.74
CA LEU A 655 -12.13 14.33 21.70
C LEU A 655 -12.25 13.57 20.36
N ASN A 656 -13.12 12.57 20.34
CA ASN A 656 -13.43 11.81 19.13
C ASN A 656 -14.42 12.51 18.19
N ARG A 657 -15.19 13.47 18.72
CA ARG A 657 -16.27 14.16 17.99
C ARG A 657 -16.22 15.66 18.23
N THR A 658 -16.59 16.43 17.21
CA THR A 658 -16.62 17.90 17.32
C THR A 658 -17.80 18.30 18.18
N LEU A 659 -17.54 19.09 19.23
CA LEU A 659 -18.58 19.72 20.03
C LEU A 659 -18.72 21.18 19.61
N ASP A 660 -19.85 21.53 19.02
CA ASP A 660 -20.19 22.88 18.60
C ASP A 660 -21.68 23.18 18.81
N ASP A 661 -22.00 24.47 18.88
CA ASP A 661 -23.35 24.97 19.15
C ASP A 661 -24.37 24.60 18.07
N ASN A 662 -23.92 24.33 16.85
CA ASN A 662 -24.80 23.97 15.73
C ASN A 662 -25.26 22.51 15.84
N THR A 663 -24.38 21.63 16.34
CA THR A 663 -24.62 20.19 16.38
C THR A 663 -25.20 19.74 17.72
N TYR A 664 -24.67 20.26 18.84
CA TYR A 664 -25.03 19.81 20.20
C TYR A 664 -25.29 20.98 21.17
N PRO A 665 -26.23 21.89 20.89
CA PRO A 665 -26.44 23.12 21.66
C PRO A 665 -26.75 22.86 23.15
N ALA A 666 -27.57 21.84 23.46
CA ALA A 666 -27.93 21.52 24.84
C ALA A 666 -26.72 21.06 25.67
N LEU A 667 -25.88 20.19 25.10
CA LEU A 667 -24.67 19.70 25.73
C LEU A 667 -23.63 20.80 25.92
N VAL A 668 -23.42 21.65 24.89
CA VAL A 668 -22.48 22.78 24.99
C VAL A 668 -22.91 23.75 26.10
N ASN A 669 -24.19 24.10 26.15
CA ASN A 669 -24.75 24.94 27.21
C ASN A 669 -24.58 24.30 28.60
N PHE A 670 -24.82 22.99 28.73
CA PHE A 670 -24.63 22.26 29.98
C PHE A 670 -23.16 22.28 30.46
N ILE A 671 -22.21 22.02 29.56
CA ILE A 671 -20.78 22.09 29.87
C ILE A 671 -20.41 23.51 30.28
N GLN A 672 -20.82 24.52 29.51
CA GLN A 672 -20.48 25.92 29.79
C GLN A 672 -21.08 26.42 31.10
N HIS A 673 -22.29 25.99 31.45
CA HIS A 673 -22.90 26.25 32.74
C HIS A 673 -22.08 25.61 33.88
N SER A 674 -21.71 24.34 33.73
CA SER A 674 -20.90 23.61 34.72
C SER A 674 -19.54 24.28 34.93
N VAL A 675 -18.85 24.63 33.84
CA VAL A 675 -17.58 25.36 33.89
C VAL A 675 -17.71 26.71 34.62
N SER A 676 -18.75 27.48 34.30
CA SER A 676 -19.00 28.79 34.93
C SER A 676 -19.24 28.67 36.42
N LYS A 677 -19.96 27.61 36.84
CA LYS A 677 -20.20 27.29 38.25
C LYS A 677 -18.88 26.95 38.96
N PHE A 678 -18.07 26.03 38.42
CA PHE A 678 -16.78 25.67 38.99
C PHE A 678 -15.83 26.87 39.12
N ALA A 679 -15.79 27.71 38.07
CA ALA A 679 -14.97 28.92 38.04
C ALA A 679 -15.38 29.91 39.13
N LYS A 680 -16.70 30.09 39.35
CA LYS A 680 -17.24 30.95 40.42
C LYS A 680 -16.93 30.41 41.81
N GLU A 681 -17.06 29.10 42.02
CA GLU A 681 -16.75 28.43 43.30
C GLU A 681 -15.26 28.57 43.68
N LYS A 682 -14.35 28.59 42.70
CA LYS A 682 -12.91 28.74 42.91
C LYS A 682 -12.38 30.17 42.76
N GLY A 683 -13.24 31.13 42.43
CA GLY A 683 -12.83 32.53 42.21
C GLY A 683 -11.87 32.73 41.03
N THR A 684 -11.98 31.90 40.00
CA THR A 684 -11.10 31.93 38.81
C THR A 684 -11.89 32.38 37.57
N LYS A 685 -11.22 33.09 36.64
CA LYS A 685 -11.79 33.42 35.33
C LYS A 685 -11.38 32.38 34.29
N ILE A 686 -12.34 31.92 33.50
CA ILE A 686 -12.12 30.94 32.44
C ILE A 686 -12.88 31.32 31.17
N GLN A 687 -12.24 31.09 30.02
CA GLN A 687 -12.86 31.19 28.70
C GLN A 687 -12.84 29.82 28.02
N VAL A 688 -13.97 29.44 27.42
CA VAL A 688 -14.14 28.12 26.78
C VAL A 688 -14.35 28.30 25.28
N PHE A 689 -13.57 27.57 24.49
CA PHE A 689 -13.64 27.57 23.03
C PHE A 689 -14.09 26.19 22.53
N PHE A 690 -15.35 26.11 22.10
CA PHE A 690 -15.94 24.95 21.43
C PHE A 690 -15.69 24.99 19.91
N GLY A 691 -15.81 23.84 19.25
CA GLY A 691 -15.84 23.75 17.78
C GLY A 691 -14.55 24.15 17.08
N VAL A 692 -13.39 24.08 17.75
CA VAL A 692 -12.09 24.39 17.14
C VAL A 692 -11.67 23.24 16.23
N ASN A 693 -12.31 23.13 15.07
CA ASN A 693 -12.02 22.13 14.05
C ASN A 693 -11.11 22.69 12.94
N ALA A 694 -10.62 21.84 12.00
CA ALA A 694 -9.73 22.29 10.92
C ALA A 694 -10.32 23.45 10.10
N ALA A 695 -11.61 23.40 9.79
CA ALA A 695 -12.31 24.48 9.10
C ALA A 695 -12.37 25.76 9.96
N ALA A 696 -12.65 25.66 11.26
CA ALA A 696 -12.69 26.79 12.19
C ALA A 696 -11.29 27.39 12.45
N MET A 697 -10.22 26.58 12.34
CA MET A 697 -8.84 27.05 12.41
C MET A 697 -8.45 27.90 11.20
N HIS A 698 -8.92 27.52 10.01
CA HIS A 698 -8.80 28.35 8.80
C HIS A 698 -9.64 29.63 8.89
N LYS A 699 -10.77 29.60 9.63
CA LYS A 699 -11.68 30.74 9.91
C LYS A 699 -11.19 31.72 11.00
N GLY A 700 -9.92 31.66 11.42
CA GLY A 700 -9.36 32.59 12.41
C GLY A 700 -9.78 32.37 13.87
N ARG A 701 -10.69 31.44 14.18
CA ARG A 701 -11.16 31.16 15.56
C ARG A 701 -10.03 30.68 16.48
N TYR A 702 -8.99 30.07 15.93
CA TYR A 702 -7.79 29.72 16.69
C TYR A 702 -6.93 30.94 17.02
N ASP A 703 -6.98 31.98 16.19
CA ASP A 703 -6.21 33.20 16.44
C ASP A 703 -6.84 34.00 17.61
N GLU A 704 -8.16 33.86 17.83
CA GLU A 704 -8.83 34.33 19.05
C GLU A 704 -8.33 33.62 20.31
N VAL A 705 -8.14 32.29 20.24
CA VAL A 705 -7.54 31.50 21.33
C VAL A 705 -6.13 32.01 21.64
N LEU A 706 -5.30 32.18 20.60
CA LEU A 706 -3.94 32.69 20.75
C LEU A 706 -3.93 34.12 21.32
N ALA A 707 -4.85 34.98 20.90
CA ALA A 707 -4.98 36.34 21.41
C ALA A 707 -5.41 36.35 22.89
N ALA A 708 -6.36 35.51 23.28
CA ALA A 708 -6.78 35.35 24.67
C ALA A 708 -5.60 34.85 25.53
N LEU A 709 -4.89 33.82 25.08
CA LEU A 709 -3.67 33.32 25.74
C LEU A 709 -2.56 34.39 25.80
N SER A 710 -2.42 35.25 24.80
CA SER A 710 -1.32 36.24 24.80
C SER A 710 -1.61 37.41 25.74
N LYS A 711 -2.87 37.87 25.79
CA LYS A 711 -3.25 39.16 26.39
C LYS A 711 -3.91 39.06 27.77
N THR A 712 -4.48 37.91 28.14
CA THR A 712 -5.20 37.75 29.41
C THR A 712 -4.49 36.83 30.39
N THR A 713 -4.87 36.91 31.66
CA THR A 713 -4.46 35.97 32.71
C THR A 713 -5.51 34.89 32.96
N ASP A 714 -6.57 34.84 32.14
CA ASP A 714 -7.68 33.91 32.32
C ASP A 714 -7.25 32.48 31.96
N LYS A 715 -7.83 31.47 32.61
CA LYS A 715 -7.73 30.08 32.14
C LYS A 715 -8.42 29.95 30.78
N ILE A 716 -7.81 29.23 29.86
CA ILE A 716 -8.34 28.98 28.53
C ILE A 716 -8.53 27.48 28.35
N LEU A 717 -9.77 27.07 28.11
CA LEU A 717 -10.14 25.70 27.77
C LEU A 717 -10.48 25.64 26.28
N VAL A 718 -9.73 24.84 25.54
CA VAL A 718 -9.97 24.56 24.12
C VAL A 718 -10.47 23.13 23.98
N ILE A 719 -11.64 22.96 23.39
CA ILE A 719 -12.19 21.65 23.07
C ILE A 719 -12.08 21.43 21.57
N SER A 720 -11.32 20.40 21.18
CA SER A 720 -11.04 20.06 19.79
C SER A 720 -11.06 18.54 19.58
N THR A 721 -10.80 18.10 18.35
CA THR A 721 -10.73 16.69 17.97
C THR A 721 -9.34 16.29 17.53
N TYR A 722 -9.02 14.99 17.69
CA TYR A 722 -7.77 14.42 17.19
C TYR A 722 -7.54 14.74 15.71
N ARG A 723 -8.57 14.61 14.87
CA ARG A 723 -8.51 14.89 13.43
C ARG A 723 -8.22 16.36 13.12
N SER A 724 -8.83 17.27 13.86
CA SER A 724 -8.73 18.71 13.57
C SER A 724 -7.39 19.30 13.98
N MET A 725 -6.89 18.96 15.17
CA MET A 725 -5.56 19.40 15.59
C MET A 725 -4.45 18.77 14.73
N GLY A 726 -4.71 17.61 14.12
CA GLY A 726 -3.88 16.97 13.11
C GLY A 726 -3.54 17.86 11.89
N ALA A 727 -4.37 18.84 11.55
CA ALA A 727 -4.37 19.55 10.26
C ALA A 727 -3.57 20.87 10.19
N GLY A 728 -2.64 21.15 11.11
CA GLY A 728 -1.51 22.04 10.79
C GLY A 728 -1.38 23.40 11.48
N LYS A 729 -2.23 23.81 12.44
CA LYS A 729 -1.92 24.98 13.30
C LYS A 729 -1.17 24.55 14.56
N ASN A 730 -0.10 25.28 14.89
CA ASN A 730 0.69 25.02 16.09
C ASN A 730 0.06 25.65 17.33
N PRO A 731 0.00 24.93 18.48
CA PRO A 731 -0.61 25.47 19.68
C PRO A 731 0.34 26.28 20.57
N ASP A 732 1.49 26.67 20.05
CA ASP A 732 2.37 27.60 20.73
C ASP A 732 1.86 29.04 20.60
N TYR A 733 2.04 29.83 21.66
CA TYR A 733 1.60 31.21 21.73
C TYR A 733 2.66 32.10 22.37
N ILE A 734 2.61 33.40 22.07
CA ILE A 734 3.51 34.39 22.65
C ILE A 734 2.96 34.82 24.00
N VAL A 735 3.83 34.91 25.01
CA VAL A 735 3.46 35.38 26.35
C VAL A 735 3.84 36.85 26.45
N GLU A 736 2.88 37.77 26.27
CA GLU A 736 3.12 39.22 26.33
C GLU A 736 3.16 39.75 27.77
N ASN A 737 2.50 39.06 28.71
CA ASN A 737 2.48 39.45 30.12
C ASN A 737 3.80 39.04 30.82
N GLU A 738 4.58 40.02 31.27
CA GLU A 738 5.89 39.82 31.91
C GLU A 738 5.82 38.96 33.19
N GLN A 739 4.76 39.10 34.00
CA GLN A 739 4.60 38.32 35.24
C GLN A 739 4.36 36.84 34.93
N LEU A 740 3.58 36.54 33.89
CA LEU A 740 3.39 35.16 33.43
C LEU A 740 4.67 34.60 32.81
N ALA A 741 5.36 35.40 31.99
CA ALA A 741 6.64 35.01 31.39
C ALA A 741 7.70 34.68 32.44
N ALA A 742 7.74 35.42 33.56
CA ALA A 742 8.68 35.19 34.66
C ALA A 742 8.42 33.88 35.43
N LYS A 743 7.20 33.32 35.39
CA LYS A 743 6.86 32.04 36.03
C LYS A 743 7.31 30.82 35.22
N LEU A 744 7.52 30.97 33.92
CA LEU A 744 7.89 29.86 33.05
C LEU A 744 9.35 29.45 33.24
N LYS A 745 9.61 28.16 33.06
CA LYS A 745 10.95 27.54 33.10
C LYS A 745 11.48 27.37 31.69
N TYR A 746 12.72 27.80 31.46
CA TYR A 746 13.38 27.64 30.17
C TYR A 746 14.17 26.34 30.13
N THR A 747 13.76 25.37 29.32
CA THR A 747 14.34 24.02 29.27
C THR A 747 15.34 23.81 28.14
N GLY A 748 15.65 24.85 27.37
CA GLY A 748 16.58 24.78 26.23
C GLY A 748 18.05 24.91 26.64
N VAL A 749 18.95 24.82 25.66
CA VAL A 749 20.41 24.85 25.89
C VAL A 749 20.92 26.27 26.16
N GLN A 750 20.43 27.26 25.42
CA GLN A 750 20.92 28.64 25.50
C GLN A 750 19.80 29.65 25.28
N ARG A 751 19.60 30.54 26.27
CA ARG A 751 18.64 31.63 26.20
C ARG A 751 19.24 32.80 25.41
N PHE A 752 18.60 33.18 24.31
CA PHE A 752 18.98 34.38 23.54
C PHE A 752 18.16 35.58 24.02
N ASN A 753 18.82 36.70 24.31
CA ASN A 753 18.21 37.89 24.95
C ASN A 753 17.07 38.53 24.14
N ASP A 754 17.04 38.35 22.82
CA ASP A 754 16.04 38.99 21.93
C ASP A 754 14.86 38.07 21.55
N THR A 755 14.76 36.87 22.14
CA THR A 755 13.69 35.92 21.80
C THR A 755 12.41 36.18 22.60
N LYS A 756 11.30 36.43 21.88
CA LYS A 756 9.96 36.48 22.49
C LYS A 756 9.67 35.18 23.25
N VAL A 757 9.18 35.29 24.48
CA VAL A 757 8.81 34.13 25.30
C VAL A 757 7.60 33.45 24.66
N LYS A 758 7.78 32.20 24.23
CA LYS A 758 6.72 31.37 23.66
C LYS A 758 6.49 30.15 24.54
N SER A 759 5.24 29.89 24.89
CA SER A 759 4.80 28.71 25.64
C SER A 759 3.80 27.92 24.80
N ASP A 760 3.49 26.69 25.20
CA ASP A 760 2.50 25.83 24.60
C ASP A 760 1.53 25.26 25.66
N ILE A 761 0.89 24.14 25.34
CA ILE A 761 -0.13 23.48 26.16
C ILE A 761 0.48 23.03 27.49
N ASP A 762 -0.06 23.54 28.60
CA ASP A 762 0.36 23.14 29.96
C ASP A 762 -0.55 22.07 30.57
N THR A 763 -1.74 21.87 30.01
CA THR A 763 -2.73 20.89 30.46
C THR A 763 -3.40 20.19 29.28
N LEU A 764 -3.42 18.87 29.26
CA LEU A 764 -4.03 18.08 28.18
C LEU A 764 -5.05 17.10 28.73
N PHE A 765 -6.25 17.04 28.12
CA PHE A 765 -7.19 15.95 28.30
C PHE A 765 -7.23 15.06 27.06
N LEU A 766 -7.12 13.74 27.26
CA LEU A 766 -7.09 12.72 26.22
C LEU A 766 -8.29 11.77 26.36
N GLU A 767 -9.29 11.91 25.49
CA GLU A 767 -10.31 10.87 25.31
C GLU A 767 -9.69 9.65 24.63
N LYS A 768 -10.09 8.43 24.96
CA LYS A 768 -9.66 7.24 24.22
C LYS A 768 -10.05 7.36 22.74
N PRO A 769 -9.10 7.34 21.77
CA PRO A 769 -9.45 7.40 20.36
C PRO A 769 -10.39 6.26 19.97
N THR A 770 -11.45 6.57 19.22
CA THR A 770 -12.42 5.60 18.66
C THR A 770 -12.64 5.87 17.18
N ARG A 771 -13.38 4.98 16.48
CA ARG A 771 -13.75 5.15 15.06
C ARG A 771 -12.54 5.36 14.13
N LEU A 772 -11.47 4.60 14.37
CA LEU A 772 -10.18 4.70 13.68
C LEU A 772 -10.14 3.96 12.32
N LEU A 773 -11.26 3.41 11.84
CA LEU A 773 -11.32 2.97 10.44
C LEU A 773 -11.52 4.18 9.53
N GLU A 774 -10.67 4.32 8.52
CA GLU A 774 -10.80 5.38 7.52
C GLU A 774 -12.07 5.17 6.70
N SER A 775 -12.81 6.25 6.50
CA SER A 775 -14.09 6.26 5.80
C SER A 775 -14.20 7.49 4.91
N ASP A 776 -15.14 7.44 3.96
CA ASP A 776 -15.39 8.51 2.99
C ASP A 776 -16.89 8.84 2.92
N GLN A 777 -17.22 10.07 2.50
CA GLN A 777 -18.63 10.43 2.26
C GLN A 777 -19.15 9.74 1.01
N ASP A 778 -18.30 9.59 -0.01
CA ASP A 778 -18.62 8.80 -1.18
C ASP A 778 -18.68 7.31 -0.78
N PHE A 779 -19.84 6.69 -0.99
CA PHE A 779 -20.08 5.31 -0.61
C PHE A 779 -19.08 4.34 -1.23
N LYS A 780 -18.68 4.57 -2.48
CA LYS A 780 -17.80 3.68 -3.24
C LYS A 780 -16.36 3.84 -2.79
N LEU A 781 -15.88 5.08 -2.62
CA LEU A 781 -14.56 5.33 -2.03
C LEU A 781 -14.45 4.78 -0.60
N ARG A 782 -15.51 4.94 0.21
CA ARG A 782 -15.58 4.33 1.55
C ARG A 782 -15.42 2.81 1.46
N GLN A 783 -16.14 2.16 0.56
CA GLN A 783 -16.06 0.71 0.37
C GLN A 783 -14.64 0.28 0.01
N LEU A 784 -14.00 0.96 -0.96
CA LEU A 784 -12.64 0.65 -1.41
C LEU A 784 -11.60 0.89 -0.30
N LYS A 785 -11.75 1.96 0.49
CA LYS A 785 -10.88 2.24 1.66
C LYS A 785 -11.01 1.16 2.73
N LEU A 786 -12.22 0.72 3.07
CA LEU A 786 -12.44 -0.35 4.06
C LEU A 786 -11.90 -1.70 3.57
N LEU A 787 -12.09 -2.03 2.29
CA LEU A 787 -11.51 -3.23 1.68
C LEU A 787 -9.97 -3.19 1.74
N HIS A 788 -9.36 -2.04 1.44
CA HIS A 788 -7.90 -1.87 1.56
C HIS A 788 -7.40 -2.10 3.00
N GLN A 789 -8.08 -1.53 4.00
CA GLN A 789 -7.71 -1.66 5.41
C GLN A 789 -7.76 -3.12 5.87
N PHE A 790 -8.84 -3.86 5.56
CA PHE A 790 -8.95 -5.26 5.95
C PHE A 790 -7.96 -6.19 5.23
N MET A 791 -7.61 -5.88 3.98
CA MET A 791 -6.56 -6.61 3.28
C MET A 791 -5.17 -6.32 3.85
N SER A 792 -4.91 -5.08 4.27
CA SER A 792 -3.66 -4.71 4.93
C SER A 792 -3.53 -5.41 6.29
N LEU A 793 -4.62 -5.48 7.06
CA LEU A 793 -4.69 -6.23 8.32
C LEU A 793 -4.50 -7.75 8.12
N LYS A 794 -5.00 -8.33 7.03
CA LYS A 794 -4.70 -9.73 6.65
C LYS A 794 -3.22 -9.93 6.37
N SER A 795 -2.63 -9.03 5.59
CA SER A 795 -1.22 -9.06 5.20
C SER A 795 -0.29 -8.99 6.42
N ALA A 796 -0.63 -8.14 7.39
CA ALA A 796 0.07 -8.02 8.67
C ALA A 796 -0.19 -9.18 9.65
N GLY A 797 -1.14 -10.08 9.34
CA GLY A 797 -1.51 -11.21 10.19
C GLY A 797 -2.45 -10.88 11.35
N ASP A 798 -2.97 -9.65 11.46
CA ASP A 798 -3.96 -9.31 12.48
C ASP A 798 -5.31 -9.98 12.20
N LEU A 799 -5.62 -10.23 10.93
CA LEU A 799 -6.80 -10.98 10.50
C LEU A 799 -6.42 -12.31 9.84
N SER A 800 -7.20 -13.35 10.14
CA SER A 800 -7.19 -14.60 9.37
C SER A 800 -7.96 -14.45 8.06
N HIS A 801 -7.68 -15.31 7.08
CA HIS A 801 -8.39 -15.37 5.80
C HIS A 801 -9.92 -15.35 5.96
N ASN A 802 -10.44 -16.13 6.91
CA ASN A 802 -11.87 -16.24 7.17
C ASN A 802 -12.47 -14.98 7.82
N ALA A 803 -11.76 -14.36 8.76
CA ALA A 803 -12.19 -13.09 9.35
C ALA A 803 -12.22 -11.98 8.29
N THR A 804 -11.17 -11.89 7.46
CA THR A 804 -11.11 -10.93 6.34
C THR A 804 -12.25 -11.15 5.35
N ARG A 805 -12.51 -12.39 4.92
CA ARG A 805 -13.61 -12.72 4.00
C ARG A 805 -14.98 -12.28 4.56
N LYS A 806 -15.23 -12.50 5.85
CA LYS A 806 -16.48 -12.06 6.52
C LYS A 806 -16.61 -10.54 6.54
N LEU A 807 -15.53 -9.83 6.88
CA LEU A 807 -15.50 -8.37 6.92
C LEU A 807 -15.64 -7.74 5.52
N CYS A 808 -14.93 -8.26 4.52
CA CYS A 808 -15.10 -7.85 3.13
C CYS A 808 -16.55 -8.06 2.67
N HIS A 809 -17.17 -9.19 3.00
CA HIS A 809 -18.58 -9.43 2.68
C HIS A 809 -19.53 -8.44 3.40
N ALA A 810 -19.26 -8.07 4.65
CA ALA A 810 -19.99 -7.02 5.36
C ALA A 810 -19.86 -5.63 4.69
N VAL A 811 -18.65 -5.28 4.23
CA VAL A 811 -18.40 -4.05 3.47
C VAL A 811 -19.13 -4.06 2.12
N LEU A 812 -19.12 -5.19 1.41
CA LEU A 812 -19.86 -5.33 0.16
C LEU A 812 -21.38 -5.22 0.35
N ARG A 813 -21.90 -5.69 1.48
CA ARG A 813 -23.30 -5.51 1.92
C ARG A 813 -23.67 -4.06 2.25
N GLY A 814 -22.69 -3.20 2.48
CA GLY A 814 -22.93 -1.86 3.01
C GLY A 814 -23.34 -1.86 4.48
N GLU A 815 -22.82 -2.81 5.28
CA GLU A 815 -23.02 -2.79 6.74
C GLU A 815 -22.54 -1.47 7.36
N ARG A 816 -23.20 -1.03 8.43
CA ARG A 816 -22.85 0.20 9.15
C ARG A 816 -21.53 0.04 9.90
N ASP A 817 -20.79 1.15 10.02
CA ASP A 817 -19.47 1.19 10.67
C ASP A 817 -19.43 0.62 12.11
N PRO A 818 -20.44 0.77 13.00
CA PRO A 818 -20.34 0.27 14.37
C PRO A 818 -20.04 -1.24 14.47
N LYS A 819 -20.58 -2.05 13.56
CA LYS A 819 -20.34 -3.50 13.57
C LYS A 819 -18.92 -3.84 13.11
N LEU A 820 -18.43 -3.15 12.08
CA LEU A 820 -17.06 -3.31 11.59
C LEU A 820 -16.04 -2.85 12.65
N LEU A 821 -16.32 -1.74 13.33
CA LEU A 821 -15.50 -1.19 14.40
C LEU A 821 -15.38 -2.15 15.59
N LYS A 822 -16.45 -2.85 15.94
CA LYS A 822 -16.43 -3.84 17.03
C LYS A 822 -15.41 -4.97 16.79
N GLU A 823 -15.28 -5.41 15.53
CA GLU A 823 -14.27 -6.40 15.15
C GLU A 823 -12.87 -5.79 15.17
N TYR A 824 -12.71 -4.58 14.64
CA TYR A 824 -11.43 -3.87 14.61
C TYR A 824 -10.86 -3.57 16.00
N TYR A 825 -11.72 -3.24 16.99
CA TYR A 825 -11.29 -2.93 18.36
C TYR A 825 -10.61 -4.10 19.09
N GLN A 826 -10.74 -5.32 18.59
CA GLN A 826 -10.14 -6.52 19.17
C GLN A 826 -8.72 -6.78 18.64
N LEU A 827 -8.26 -6.03 17.64
CA LEU A 827 -7.00 -6.27 16.94
C LEU A 827 -5.84 -5.48 17.56
N GLU A 828 -4.60 -6.00 17.41
CA GLU A 828 -3.40 -5.31 17.87
C GLU A 828 -3.16 -3.99 17.12
N ASP A 829 -3.48 -3.93 15.82
CA ASP A 829 -3.38 -2.71 15.02
C ASP A 829 -4.16 -1.54 15.63
N TYR A 830 -5.32 -1.80 16.22
CA TYR A 830 -6.10 -0.75 16.90
C TYR A 830 -5.36 -0.20 18.14
N GLN A 831 -4.68 -1.07 18.90
CA GLN A 831 -3.86 -0.63 20.03
C GLN A 831 -2.68 0.23 19.57
N TRP A 832 -2.01 -0.17 18.49
CA TRP A 832 -0.94 0.62 17.88
C TRP A 832 -1.44 1.96 17.33
N SER A 833 -2.63 1.97 16.75
CA SER A 833 -3.30 3.17 16.26
C SER A 833 -3.61 4.13 17.42
N ILE A 834 -4.16 3.65 18.53
CA ILE A 834 -4.37 4.47 19.73
C ILE A 834 -3.05 5.07 20.20
N ARG A 835 -1.99 4.25 20.37
CA ARG A 835 -0.67 4.72 20.82
C ARG A 835 -0.13 5.82 19.91
N LYS A 836 -0.26 5.65 18.59
CA LYS A 836 0.12 6.65 17.59
C LYS A 836 -0.61 7.99 17.83
N TYR A 837 -1.94 7.98 17.89
CA TYR A 837 -2.72 9.22 18.07
C TYR A 837 -2.43 9.90 19.41
N ILE A 838 -2.27 9.13 20.50
CA ILE A 838 -1.93 9.67 21.82
C ILE A 838 -0.51 10.25 21.83
N GLU A 839 0.47 9.59 21.23
CA GLU A 839 1.84 10.11 21.14
C GLU A 839 1.89 11.44 20.37
N GLN A 840 1.18 11.52 19.24
CA GLN A 840 1.08 12.75 18.46
C GLN A 840 0.39 13.88 19.22
N ALA A 841 -0.68 13.55 19.97
CA ALA A 841 -1.41 14.50 20.80
C ALA A 841 -0.51 15.06 21.92
N VAL A 842 0.13 14.17 22.68
CA VAL A 842 1.02 14.52 23.79
C VAL A 842 2.23 15.29 23.31
N GLY A 843 2.81 14.92 22.17
CA GLY A 843 3.96 15.64 21.59
C GLY A 843 3.69 17.11 21.27
N ARG A 844 2.42 17.55 21.19
CA ARG A 844 2.06 18.96 21.01
C ARG A 844 2.39 19.82 22.23
N MET A 845 2.50 19.21 23.39
CA MET A 845 2.93 19.84 24.64
C MET A 845 4.44 20.05 24.71
N ALA A 846 5.24 19.55 23.76
CA ALA A 846 6.71 19.57 23.79
C ALA A 846 7.34 20.57 22.80
N ARG A 847 6.55 21.47 22.19
CA ARG A 847 6.97 22.29 21.04
C ARG A 847 7.86 23.47 21.43
N THR A 848 7.58 24.14 22.54
CA THR A 848 8.36 25.30 23.00
C THR A 848 9.46 24.92 24.00
N GLU A 849 10.40 25.83 24.24
CA GLU A 849 11.44 25.69 25.28
C GLU A 849 11.00 26.26 26.64
N TYR A 850 10.08 27.23 26.64
CA TYR A 850 9.48 27.69 27.89
C TYR A 850 8.30 26.79 28.28
N LYS A 851 8.33 26.32 29.52
CA LYS A 851 7.38 25.36 30.09
C LYS A 851 6.83 25.83 31.42
N GLN A 852 5.64 25.36 31.74
CA GLN A 852 5.13 25.47 33.10
C GLN A 852 5.90 24.52 34.02
N ALA A 853 6.08 24.89 35.29
CA ALA A 853 6.79 24.05 36.26
C ALA A 853 6.12 22.68 36.49
N SER A 854 4.78 22.63 36.47
CA SER A 854 3.97 21.40 36.50
C SER A 854 3.10 21.33 35.25
N ILE A 855 3.36 20.33 34.43
CA ILE A 855 2.58 19.99 33.24
C ILE A 855 1.58 18.90 33.63
N ARG A 856 0.33 19.01 33.16
CA ARG A 856 -0.78 18.14 33.58
C ARG A 856 -1.36 17.36 32.41
N ILE A 857 -1.47 16.04 32.58
CA ILE A 857 -2.10 15.14 31.61
C ILE A 857 -3.25 14.39 32.29
N PHE A 858 -4.47 14.74 31.89
CA PHE A 858 -5.68 14.01 32.23
C PHE A 858 -5.96 13.01 31.10
N ALA A 859 -6.01 11.72 31.40
CA ALA A 859 -6.31 10.69 30.41
C ALA A 859 -7.59 9.95 30.78
N ASP A 860 -8.38 9.57 29.78
CA ASP A 860 -9.47 8.62 29.96
C ASP A 860 -8.91 7.32 30.58
N ALA A 861 -9.51 6.85 31.68
CA ALA A 861 -9.12 5.59 32.31
C ALA A 861 -9.16 4.38 31.35
N ASP A 862 -9.94 4.43 30.27
CA ASP A 862 -10.02 3.36 29.27
C ASP A 862 -8.75 3.25 28.40
N LEU A 863 -7.82 4.23 28.49
CA LEU A 863 -6.49 4.21 27.88
C LEU A 863 -5.45 3.43 28.71
N LEU A 864 -5.73 3.18 30.00
CA LEU A 864 -4.76 2.69 30.97
C LEU A 864 -4.09 1.38 30.51
N GLN A 865 -4.88 0.40 30.09
CA GLN A 865 -4.39 -0.90 29.60
C GLN A 865 -3.49 -0.74 28.36
N VAL A 866 -3.95 0.00 27.35
CA VAL A 866 -3.26 0.14 26.06
C VAL A 866 -1.89 0.80 26.23
N LEU A 867 -1.79 1.76 27.16
CA LEU A 867 -0.55 2.47 27.48
C LEU A 867 0.38 1.64 28.36
N ALA A 868 -0.16 0.91 29.35
CA ALA A 868 0.63 0.01 30.20
C ALA A 868 1.34 -1.09 29.38
N ASP A 869 0.66 -1.59 28.36
CA ASP A 869 1.15 -2.63 27.45
C ASP A 869 2.09 -2.11 26.35
N ASP A 870 2.45 -0.81 26.31
CA ASP A 870 3.41 -0.30 25.31
C ASP A 870 4.80 -0.95 25.55
N PRO A 871 5.34 -1.71 24.57
CA PRO A 871 6.61 -2.41 24.73
C PRO A 871 7.82 -1.55 24.35
N ARG A 872 7.61 -0.35 23.80
CA ARG A 872 8.69 0.48 23.25
C ARG A 872 9.59 1.04 24.34
N GLN A 873 10.86 1.21 23.98
CA GLN A 873 11.84 1.90 24.82
C GLN A 873 11.67 3.43 24.73
N HIS A 874 12.18 4.15 25.72
CA HIS A 874 11.85 5.57 25.94
C HIS A 874 12.73 6.57 25.17
N GLU A 875 13.81 6.13 24.54
CA GLU A 875 14.84 6.99 23.93
C GLU A 875 14.33 7.83 22.77
N LEU A 876 13.28 7.36 22.08
CA LEU A 876 12.66 8.04 20.93
C LEU A 876 11.34 8.72 21.28
N LEU A 877 10.94 8.71 22.56
CA LEU A 877 9.66 9.24 23.03
C LEU A 877 9.86 10.58 23.75
N SER A 878 8.82 11.41 23.80
CA SER A 878 8.85 12.69 24.53
C SER A 878 8.76 12.48 26.04
N HIS A 879 9.22 13.44 26.83
CA HIS A 879 9.12 13.38 28.30
C HIS A 879 7.68 13.15 28.78
N GLU A 880 6.73 13.82 28.14
CA GLU A 880 5.31 13.76 28.46
C GLU A 880 4.72 12.39 28.17
N TYR A 881 5.05 11.78 27.02
CA TYR A 881 4.55 10.45 26.66
C TYR A 881 5.18 9.38 27.56
N VAL A 882 6.47 9.50 27.89
CA VAL A 882 7.15 8.61 28.83
C VAL A 882 6.52 8.68 30.22
N ALA A 883 6.17 9.88 30.70
CA ALA A 883 5.47 10.04 31.98
C ALA A 883 4.10 9.34 31.96
N LEU A 884 3.34 9.51 30.88
CA LEU A 884 2.04 8.86 30.68
C LEU A 884 2.14 7.33 30.71
N VAL A 885 3.08 6.74 29.96
CA VAL A 885 3.28 5.28 29.91
C VAL A 885 3.77 4.74 31.27
N LYS A 886 4.74 5.40 31.91
CA LYS A 886 5.25 4.98 33.23
C LYS A 886 4.17 5.01 34.30
N ASN A 887 3.33 6.05 34.32
CA ASN A 887 2.22 6.14 35.26
C ASN A 887 1.21 5.00 35.02
N ALA A 888 0.87 4.70 33.75
CA ALA A 888 0.00 3.56 33.43
C ALA A 888 0.56 2.21 33.91
N GLN A 889 1.87 1.98 33.71
CA GLN A 889 2.58 0.76 34.15
C GLN A 889 2.68 0.63 35.69
N GLN A 890 2.58 1.73 36.43
CA GLN A 890 2.51 1.68 37.90
C GLN A 890 1.13 1.24 38.41
N HIS A 891 0.06 1.57 37.67
CA HIS A 891 -1.32 1.24 38.04
C HIS A 891 -1.75 -0.18 37.62
N LEU A 892 -1.15 -0.74 36.56
CA LEU A 892 -1.45 -2.08 36.05
C LEU A 892 -0.18 -2.88 35.79
N GLN A 893 -0.19 -4.16 36.15
CA GLN A 893 0.79 -5.11 35.60
C GLN A 893 0.44 -5.40 34.14
N ARG A 894 1.46 -5.52 33.28
CA ARG A 894 1.28 -5.83 31.85
C ARG A 894 0.43 -7.09 31.68
N ALA A 895 -0.66 -6.99 30.94
CA ALA A 895 -1.44 -8.17 30.58
C ALA A 895 -0.68 -8.92 29.49
N SER A 896 -0.57 -10.24 29.62
CA SER A 896 -0.01 -11.09 28.57
C SER A 896 -1.04 -11.31 27.46
N GLN A 897 -1.43 -10.27 26.72
CA GLN A 897 -2.20 -10.46 25.49
C GLN A 897 -1.27 -11.04 24.42
N ARG A 898 -1.58 -12.25 23.97
CA ARG A 898 -0.77 -13.05 23.04
C ARG A 898 -0.98 -12.64 21.58
N PHE A 899 -0.98 -11.34 21.27
CA PHE A 899 -1.17 -10.87 19.89
C PHE A 899 -0.10 -11.38 18.94
N ALA A 900 1.17 -11.41 19.40
CA ALA A 900 2.27 -11.92 18.59
C ALA A 900 2.09 -13.39 18.19
N GLU A 901 1.63 -14.23 19.14
CA GLU A 901 1.34 -15.65 18.87
C GLU A 901 0.16 -15.79 17.90
N GLN A 902 -0.93 -15.06 18.13
CA GLN A 902 -2.10 -15.06 17.25
C GLN A 902 -1.75 -14.57 15.84
N ARG A 903 -0.89 -13.56 15.72
CA ARG A 903 -0.41 -13.04 14.43
C ARG A 903 0.43 -14.08 13.70
N ALA A 904 1.38 -14.71 14.39
CA ALA A 904 2.20 -15.77 13.79
C ALA A 904 1.33 -16.93 13.29
N LEU A 905 0.32 -17.33 14.07
CA LEU A 905 -0.66 -18.34 13.69
C LEU A 905 -1.49 -17.92 12.47
N ASN A 906 -1.99 -16.68 12.44
CA ASN A 906 -2.73 -16.15 11.30
C ASN A 906 -1.86 -16.07 10.04
N ILE A 907 -0.60 -15.64 10.16
CA ILE A 907 0.36 -15.62 9.04
C ILE A 907 0.58 -17.04 8.51
N ALA A 908 0.81 -18.02 9.38
CA ALA A 908 0.98 -19.42 8.97
C ALA A 908 -0.24 -19.94 8.17
N ARG A 909 -1.45 -19.73 8.69
CA ARG A 909 -2.70 -20.09 8.02
C ARG A 909 -2.88 -19.35 6.69
N ASN A 910 -2.71 -18.03 6.69
CA ASN A 910 -2.86 -17.19 5.52
C ASN A 910 -1.88 -17.60 4.41
N ASN A 911 -0.60 -17.78 4.76
CA ASN A 911 0.43 -18.19 3.81
C ASN A 911 0.16 -19.58 3.24
N ASN A 912 -0.31 -20.54 4.04
CA ASN A 912 -0.67 -21.87 3.55
C ASN A 912 -1.83 -21.82 2.54
N ILE A 913 -2.90 -21.07 2.86
CA ILE A 913 -4.04 -20.86 1.95
C ILE A 913 -3.60 -20.12 0.68
N ASP A 914 -2.77 -19.10 0.84
CA ASP A 914 -2.27 -18.27 -0.25
C ASP A 914 -1.33 -19.06 -1.19
N ALA A 915 -0.47 -19.90 -0.64
CA ALA A 915 0.37 -20.83 -1.40
C ALA A 915 -0.49 -21.82 -2.19
N ALA A 916 -1.46 -22.47 -1.55
CA ALA A 916 -2.26 -23.47 -2.25
C ALA A 916 -3.07 -22.90 -3.40
N LYS A 917 -3.81 -21.80 -3.17
CA LYS A 917 -4.59 -21.15 -4.23
C LYS A 917 -3.69 -20.61 -5.35
N MET A 918 -2.49 -20.11 -5.02
CA MET A 918 -1.51 -19.70 -6.01
C MET A 918 -1.06 -20.88 -6.88
N ILE A 919 -0.72 -22.01 -6.27
CA ILE A 919 -0.28 -23.23 -6.96
C ILE A 919 -1.41 -23.82 -7.79
N SER A 920 -2.61 -24.00 -7.23
CA SER A 920 -3.78 -24.49 -7.97
C SER A 920 -4.10 -23.59 -9.17
N GLY A 921 -4.06 -22.26 -8.99
CA GLY A 921 -4.29 -21.32 -10.09
C GLY A 921 -3.21 -21.39 -11.18
N LEU A 922 -1.94 -21.61 -10.81
CA LEU A 922 -0.84 -21.80 -11.74
C LEU A 922 -0.97 -23.13 -12.51
N LEU A 923 -1.25 -24.23 -11.83
CA LEU A 923 -1.49 -25.53 -12.43
C LEU A 923 -2.68 -25.51 -13.39
N VAL A 924 -3.79 -24.86 -13.03
CA VAL A 924 -4.92 -24.70 -13.95
C VAL A 924 -4.50 -24.00 -15.25
N ARG A 925 -3.65 -22.97 -15.20
CA ARG A 925 -3.12 -22.33 -16.40
C ARG A 925 -2.16 -23.22 -17.17
N LEU A 926 -1.36 -24.03 -16.50
CA LEU A 926 -0.50 -25.01 -17.18
C LEU A 926 -1.30 -26.12 -17.86
N PHE A 927 -2.41 -26.57 -17.28
CA PHE A 927 -3.22 -27.68 -17.82
C PHE A 927 -4.32 -27.27 -18.81
N LYS A 928 -4.89 -26.06 -18.66
CA LYS A 928 -6.07 -25.64 -19.45
C LYS A 928 -5.80 -24.53 -20.45
N SER A 929 -4.60 -23.94 -20.49
CA SER A 929 -4.28 -22.90 -21.49
C SER A 929 -3.74 -23.54 -22.75
N ASP A 930 -4.28 -23.18 -23.91
CA ASP A 930 -3.71 -23.49 -25.22
C ASP A 930 -3.40 -22.18 -25.98
N PRO A 931 -2.13 -21.83 -26.24
CA PRO A 931 -0.92 -22.53 -25.78
C PRO A 931 -0.57 -22.22 -24.32
N VAL A 932 0.20 -23.12 -23.68
CA VAL A 932 0.80 -22.88 -22.37
C VAL A 932 1.82 -21.74 -22.46
N MET A 933 1.72 -20.77 -21.54
CA MET A 933 2.56 -19.58 -21.56
C MET A 933 3.95 -19.87 -20.96
N PRO A 934 5.08 -19.53 -21.63
CA PRO A 934 6.42 -19.73 -21.10
C PRO A 934 6.65 -19.09 -19.72
N SER A 935 5.95 -17.99 -19.41
CA SER A 935 6.04 -17.33 -18.11
C SER A 935 5.42 -18.15 -16.97
N ASP A 936 4.36 -18.94 -17.23
CA ASP A 936 3.77 -19.80 -16.22
C ASP A 936 4.68 -21.00 -15.94
N ILE A 937 5.29 -21.57 -16.98
CA ILE A 937 6.32 -22.62 -16.86
C ILE A 937 7.48 -22.12 -15.97
N SER A 938 8.03 -20.95 -16.31
CA SER A 938 9.13 -20.34 -15.56
C SER A 938 8.76 -20.05 -14.10
N ALA A 939 7.53 -19.58 -13.84
CA ALA A 939 7.06 -19.32 -12.48
C ALA A 939 6.97 -20.61 -11.64
N TRP A 940 6.47 -21.71 -12.23
CA TRP A 940 6.36 -23.01 -11.58
C TRP A 940 7.74 -23.60 -11.26
N GLN A 941 8.66 -23.59 -12.23
CA GLN A 941 10.03 -24.03 -12.04
C GLN A 941 10.75 -23.20 -10.98
N ALA A 942 10.57 -21.88 -10.97
CA ALA A 942 11.17 -21.00 -9.97
C ALA A 942 10.71 -21.32 -8.55
N ILE A 943 9.43 -21.66 -8.33
CA ILE A 943 8.92 -22.07 -7.01
C ILE A 943 9.61 -23.37 -6.56
N ARG A 944 9.67 -24.37 -7.44
CA ARG A 944 10.28 -25.67 -7.14
C ARG A 944 11.76 -25.52 -6.83
N GLU A 945 12.50 -24.77 -7.65
CA GLU A 945 13.91 -24.47 -7.40
C GLU A 945 14.13 -23.72 -6.09
N GLN A 946 13.28 -22.74 -5.77
CA GLN A 946 13.36 -21.98 -4.52
C GLN A 946 13.26 -22.90 -3.30
N LEU A 947 12.30 -23.83 -3.31
CA LEU A 947 12.12 -24.77 -2.19
C LEU A 947 13.27 -25.78 -2.09
N LEU A 948 13.81 -26.25 -3.22
CA LEU A 948 14.97 -27.17 -3.26
C LEU A 948 16.27 -26.52 -2.78
N LYS A 949 16.51 -25.25 -3.13
CA LYS A 949 17.71 -24.48 -2.74
C LYS A 949 17.59 -23.91 -1.33
N HIS A 950 16.38 -23.57 -0.91
CA HIS A 950 16.09 -22.88 0.35
C HIS A 950 14.85 -23.47 1.03
N PRO A 951 14.91 -24.68 1.59
CA PRO A 951 13.79 -25.27 2.30
C PRO A 951 13.45 -24.50 3.60
N THR A 952 14.43 -23.78 4.14
CA THR A 952 14.34 -22.90 5.29
C THR A 952 15.02 -21.56 5.00
N LEU A 953 14.58 -20.47 5.64
CA LEU A 953 15.13 -19.12 5.46
C LEU A 953 15.46 -18.45 6.80
N PRO A 954 16.60 -17.72 6.92
CA PRO A 954 16.98 -17.08 8.17
C PRO A 954 16.08 -15.89 8.53
N ALA A 955 15.42 -15.29 7.54
CA ALA A 955 14.56 -14.12 7.70
C ALA A 955 13.38 -14.18 6.70
N ALA A 956 12.35 -13.37 6.97
CA ALA A 956 11.21 -13.21 6.07
C ALA A 956 11.68 -12.82 4.67
N ASP A 957 11.13 -13.47 3.64
CA ASP A 957 11.38 -13.08 2.27
C ASP A 957 10.13 -12.49 1.63
N ALA A 958 10.14 -11.18 1.40
CA ALA A 958 9.03 -10.50 0.74
C ALA A 958 8.92 -10.81 -0.76
N THR A 959 9.93 -11.46 -1.33
CA THR A 959 9.90 -12.00 -2.69
C THR A 959 9.08 -13.29 -2.76
N TRP A 960 9.08 -14.10 -1.70
CA TRP A 960 8.34 -15.36 -1.60
C TRP A 960 7.49 -15.46 -0.32
N PRO A 961 6.70 -14.43 0.03
CA PRO A 961 6.17 -14.29 1.39
C PRO A 961 5.18 -15.39 1.76
N THR A 962 4.51 -15.97 0.77
CA THR A 962 3.50 -17.02 0.95
C THR A 962 4.09 -18.42 1.03
N LEU A 963 5.36 -18.63 0.65
CA LEU A 963 5.94 -19.96 0.62
C LEU A 963 6.35 -20.47 2.00
N TYR A 964 6.61 -19.56 2.94
CA TYR A 964 7.17 -19.88 4.25
C TYR A 964 6.29 -19.34 5.39
N LEU A 965 6.43 -19.93 6.56
CA LEU A 965 5.91 -19.41 7.82
C LEU A 965 7.05 -19.19 8.82
N LYS A 966 6.83 -18.29 9.78
CA LYS A 966 7.77 -18.06 10.87
C LYS A 966 7.48 -19.03 12.01
N LEU A 967 8.52 -19.70 12.51
CA LEU A 967 8.43 -20.52 13.72
C LEU A 967 8.30 -19.63 14.97
N PRO A 968 7.66 -20.13 16.05
CA PRO A 968 7.71 -19.50 17.36
C PRO A 968 9.16 -19.29 17.83
N ASP A 969 9.43 -18.18 18.52
CA ASP A 969 10.80 -17.73 18.85
C ASP A 969 11.57 -18.72 19.76
N ASN A 970 10.89 -19.67 20.41
CA ASN A 970 11.47 -20.74 21.23
C ASN A 970 11.78 -22.04 20.46
N SER A 971 11.62 -22.06 19.14
CA SER A 971 11.87 -23.25 18.32
C SER A 971 13.36 -23.46 18.10
N VAL A 972 13.87 -24.64 18.48
CA VAL A 972 15.30 -25.00 18.39
C VAL A 972 15.67 -25.62 17.04
N LEU A 973 14.71 -26.28 16.39
CA LEU A 973 14.89 -26.98 15.12
C LEU A 973 13.97 -26.39 14.05
N PRO A 974 14.34 -26.47 12.76
CA PRO A 974 13.52 -25.99 11.65
C PRO A 974 12.36 -26.94 11.34
N GLN A 975 11.49 -27.17 12.33
CA GLN A 975 10.35 -28.08 12.23
C GLN A 975 9.11 -27.52 12.93
N TYR A 976 7.94 -27.94 12.47
CA TYR A 976 6.67 -27.64 13.17
C TYR A 976 5.61 -28.69 12.86
N ARG A 977 4.61 -28.77 13.75
CA ARG A 977 3.44 -29.63 13.60
C ARG A 977 2.27 -28.89 12.97
N TYR A 978 1.51 -29.61 12.16
CA TYR A 978 0.23 -29.15 11.62
C TYR A 978 -0.80 -30.28 11.63
N ASP A 979 -2.07 -29.90 11.67
CA ASP A 979 -3.20 -30.79 11.41
C ASP A 979 -4.06 -30.19 10.29
N GLY A 980 -4.42 -31.01 9.32
CA GLY A 980 -5.07 -30.58 8.09
C GLY A 980 -4.72 -31.49 6.90
N ASP A 981 -5.68 -31.61 6.00
CA ASP A 981 -5.57 -32.41 4.78
C ASP A 981 -5.23 -31.49 3.58
N PRO A 982 -4.10 -31.70 2.88
CA PRO A 982 -3.74 -30.93 1.68
C PRO A 982 -4.75 -31.05 0.53
N ASP A 983 -5.48 -32.16 0.49
CA ASP A 983 -6.52 -32.44 -0.51
C ASP A 983 -7.94 -32.10 0.00
N GLY A 984 -8.05 -31.76 1.29
CA GLY A 984 -9.29 -31.38 1.97
C GLY A 984 -9.53 -29.86 2.01
N ASN A 985 -10.33 -29.43 3.00
CA ASN A 985 -10.59 -27.99 3.18
C ASN A 985 -9.39 -27.29 3.84
N ILE A 986 -8.61 -26.59 3.02
CA ILE A 986 -7.40 -25.88 3.47
C ILE A 986 -7.66 -24.77 4.50
N GLU A 987 -8.90 -24.31 4.65
CA GLU A 987 -9.26 -23.31 5.67
C GLU A 987 -9.27 -23.87 7.11
N ASN A 988 -9.24 -25.20 7.27
CA ASN A 988 -9.33 -25.87 8.57
C ASN A 988 -7.98 -26.17 9.22
N TYR A 989 -6.87 -25.75 8.62
CA TYR A 989 -5.53 -26.06 9.11
C TYR A 989 -5.25 -25.46 10.50
N GLN A 990 -4.70 -26.31 11.36
CA GLN A 990 -4.20 -25.95 12.68
C GLN A 990 -2.68 -26.03 12.72
N PHE A 991 -2.06 -25.17 13.52
CA PHE A 991 -0.61 -25.03 13.61
C PHE A 991 -0.14 -24.89 15.05
N PHE A 992 1.13 -25.22 15.29
CA PHE A 992 1.83 -24.95 16.55
C PHE A 992 1.08 -25.60 17.75
N ASP A 993 0.84 -24.83 18.80
CA ASP A 993 0.24 -25.27 20.06
C ASP A 993 -1.21 -25.73 19.94
N GLU A 994 -1.88 -25.45 18.81
CA GLU A 994 -3.21 -26.00 18.54
C GLU A 994 -3.18 -27.50 18.22
N VAL A 995 -2.00 -28.05 17.87
CA VAL A 995 -1.85 -29.42 17.37
C VAL A 995 -1.20 -30.30 18.44
N SER A 996 -2.02 -31.13 19.09
CA SER A 996 -1.55 -32.13 20.06
C SER A 996 -0.98 -33.39 19.40
N SER A 997 -1.53 -33.79 18.25
CA SER A 997 -1.04 -34.86 17.37
C SER A 997 -1.30 -34.48 15.92
N GLY A 998 -0.34 -34.69 15.03
CA GLY A 998 -0.48 -34.30 13.63
C GLY A 998 0.79 -34.57 12.82
N HIS A 999 0.75 -34.18 11.56
CA HIS A 999 1.88 -34.28 10.64
C HIS A 999 2.98 -33.29 11.04
N VAL A 1000 4.23 -33.58 10.63
CA VAL A 1000 5.39 -32.73 10.95
C VAL A 1000 6.09 -32.36 9.65
N VAL A 1001 6.28 -31.07 9.43
CA VAL A 1001 7.19 -30.55 8.41
C VAL A 1001 8.57 -30.48 9.06
N SER A 1002 9.50 -31.31 8.57
CA SER A 1002 10.86 -31.45 9.11
C SER A 1002 11.77 -32.11 8.07
N TYR A 1003 13.08 -31.99 8.26
CA TYR A 1003 14.09 -32.67 7.43
C TYR A 1003 13.96 -34.20 7.54
N GLU A 1004 13.69 -34.71 8.74
CA GLU A 1004 13.57 -36.13 9.07
C GLU A 1004 12.39 -36.79 8.37
N ASN A 1005 11.36 -36.02 8.03
CA ASN A 1005 10.19 -36.47 7.27
C ASN A 1005 10.34 -36.28 5.75
N THR A 1006 11.54 -36.03 5.26
CA THR A 1006 11.86 -36.04 3.82
C THR A 1006 12.57 -37.34 3.45
N PRO A 1007 12.68 -37.68 2.15
CA PRO A 1007 13.53 -38.79 1.71
C PRO A 1007 15.03 -38.46 1.77
N LEU A 1008 15.42 -37.19 1.98
CA LEU A 1008 16.81 -36.73 1.90
C LEU A 1008 17.80 -37.44 2.84
N PRO A 1009 17.44 -37.79 4.10
CA PRO A 1009 18.34 -38.55 4.98
C PRO A 1009 18.85 -39.83 4.33
N VAL A 1010 17.99 -40.53 3.58
CA VAL A 1010 18.34 -41.74 2.83
C VAL A 1010 19.01 -41.37 1.52
N LEU A 1011 18.40 -40.51 0.70
CA LEU A 1011 18.90 -40.19 -0.66
C LEU A 1011 20.32 -39.59 -0.66
N SER A 1012 20.71 -38.89 0.41
CA SER A 1012 22.05 -38.31 0.55
C SER A 1012 23.19 -39.34 0.59
N LEU A 1013 22.87 -40.61 0.89
CA LEU A 1013 23.83 -41.72 0.88
C LEU A 1013 24.23 -42.15 -0.55
N ASN A 1014 23.42 -41.81 -1.56
CA ASN A 1014 23.69 -42.17 -2.95
C ASN A 1014 24.61 -41.14 -3.64
N THR A 1015 25.76 -41.59 -4.15
CA THR A 1015 26.78 -40.72 -4.74
C THR A 1015 26.29 -39.94 -5.97
N HIS A 1016 25.46 -40.54 -6.83
CA HIS A 1016 24.94 -39.86 -8.02
C HIS A 1016 23.98 -38.73 -7.64
N ILE A 1017 23.12 -38.97 -6.66
CA ILE A 1017 22.19 -37.97 -6.14
C ILE A 1017 22.95 -36.84 -5.46
N GLN A 1018 23.92 -37.15 -4.60
CA GLN A 1018 24.74 -36.15 -3.93
C GLN A 1018 25.42 -35.22 -4.94
N GLN A 1019 26.09 -35.79 -5.96
CA GLN A 1019 26.75 -35.01 -7.01
C GLN A 1019 25.75 -34.17 -7.81
N GLY A 1020 24.60 -34.75 -8.19
CA GLY A 1020 23.56 -34.06 -8.94
C GLY A 1020 22.94 -32.88 -8.20
N PHE A 1021 22.63 -33.06 -6.91
CA PHE A 1021 22.04 -32.02 -6.07
C PHE A 1021 23.03 -30.88 -5.82
N LEU A 1022 24.29 -31.20 -5.47
CA LEU A 1022 25.33 -30.20 -5.25
C LEU A 1022 25.62 -29.39 -6.51
N ALA A 1023 25.62 -30.02 -7.69
CA ALA A 1023 25.83 -29.32 -8.97
C ALA A 1023 24.73 -28.29 -9.28
N GLN A 1024 23.52 -28.49 -8.77
CA GLN A 1024 22.38 -27.56 -8.94
C GLN A 1024 22.20 -26.61 -7.75
N GLY A 1025 23.02 -26.74 -6.70
CA GLY A 1025 22.92 -25.97 -5.46
C GLY A 1025 21.74 -26.37 -4.56
N TYR A 1026 21.19 -27.57 -4.70
CA TYR A 1026 20.09 -28.08 -3.88
C TYR A 1026 20.58 -28.55 -2.50
N GLN A 1027 19.74 -28.36 -1.48
CA GLN A 1027 20.08 -28.73 -0.11
C GLN A 1027 19.90 -30.24 0.12
N LEU A 1028 20.93 -30.87 0.66
CA LEU A 1028 20.90 -32.27 1.13
C LEU A 1028 20.57 -32.39 2.64
N ALA A 1029 20.64 -31.27 3.36
CA ALA A 1029 20.24 -31.11 4.76
C ALA A 1029 19.62 -29.72 4.96
N TRP A 1030 18.66 -29.59 5.87
CA TRP A 1030 18.02 -28.29 6.11
C TRP A 1030 18.89 -27.41 7.02
N PRO A 1031 19.15 -26.15 6.64
CA PRO A 1031 19.82 -25.20 7.54
C PRO A 1031 18.95 -24.86 8.76
N GLU A 1032 19.59 -24.62 9.90
CA GLU A 1032 18.96 -24.20 11.17
C GLU A 1032 18.46 -22.75 11.11
N ASN A 1033 17.29 -22.58 10.50
CA ASN A 1033 16.67 -21.28 10.29
C ASN A 1033 15.24 -21.23 10.86
N SER A 1034 14.74 -20.01 11.13
CA SER A 1034 13.45 -19.78 11.79
C SER A 1034 12.24 -19.70 10.85
N TRP A 1035 12.45 -19.64 9.53
CA TRP A 1035 11.36 -19.68 8.55
C TRP A 1035 11.39 -21.00 7.81
N VAL A 1036 10.25 -21.69 7.78
CA VAL A 1036 10.11 -23.03 7.17
C VAL A 1036 8.97 -22.99 6.17
N MET A 1037 9.10 -23.73 5.07
CA MET A 1037 8.05 -23.78 4.04
C MET A 1037 6.70 -24.23 4.61
N VAL A 1038 5.59 -23.76 4.04
CA VAL A 1038 4.23 -24.11 4.51
C VAL A 1038 3.84 -25.56 4.16
N PRO A 1039 2.90 -26.19 4.89
CA PRO A 1039 2.59 -27.61 4.74
C PRO A 1039 2.14 -28.01 3.33
N TYR A 1040 1.30 -27.18 2.70
CA TYR A 1040 0.81 -27.47 1.35
C TYR A 1040 1.96 -27.62 0.35
N LEU A 1041 2.97 -26.74 0.43
CA LEU A 1041 4.13 -26.78 -0.45
C LEU A 1041 5.06 -27.95 -0.11
N PHE A 1042 5.23 -28.25 1.17
CA PHE A 1042 6.01 -29.40 1.61
C PHE A 1042 5.49 -30.68 0.93
N THR A 1043 4.20 -30.95 1.04
CA THR A 1043 3.58 -32.18 0.52
C THR A 1043 3.42 -32.18 -1.01
N ASN A 1044 2.88 -31.10 -1.59
CA ASN A 1044 2.42 -31.10 -2.98
C ASN A 1044 3.46 -30.57 -3.98
N VAL A 1045 4.56 -29.98 -3.51
CA VAL A 1045 5.56 -29.35 -4.40
C VAL A 1045 6.97 -29.85 -4.09
N TYR A 1046 7.42 -29.72 -2.84
CA TYR A 1046 8.79 -30.00 -2.44
C TYR A 1046 9.13 -31.49 -2.47
N LEU A 1047 8.31 -32.35 -1.86
CA LEU A 1047 8.54 -33.79 -1.84
C LEU A 1047 8.53 -34.42 -3.26
N PRO A 1048 7.55 -34.12 -4.14
CA PRO A 1048 7.59 -34.54 -5.54
C PRO A 1048 8.85 -34.05 -6.27
N ALA A 1049 9.24 -32.79 -6.06
CA ALA A 1049 10.44 -32.23 -6.69
C ALA A 1049 11.73 -32.95 -6.26
N ILE A 1050 11.86 -33.34 -4.99
CA ILE A 1050 13.00 -34.16 -4.54
C ILE A 1050 13.02 -35.51 -5.27
N ALA A 1051 11.87 -36.19 -5.38
CA ALA A 1051 11.77 -37.46 -6.07
C ALA A 1051 12.23 -37.36 -7.53
N GLU A 1052 11.70 -36.39 -8.28
CA GLU A 1052 12.05 -36.17 -9.68
C GLU A 1052 13.55 -35.89 -9.85
N GLN A 1053 14.15 -35.01 -9.03
CA GLN A 1053 15.57 -34.70 -9.12
C GLN A 1053 16.46 -35.89 -8.73
N ALA A 1054 16.03 -36.70 -7.76
CA ALA A 1054 16.74 -37.92 -7.36
C ALA A 1054 16.75 -38.96 -8.48
N VAL A 1055 15.59 -39.23 -9.09
CA VAL A 1055 15.48 -40.14 -10.24
C VAL A 1055 16.29 -39.62 -11.42
N LYS A 1056 16.23 -38.31 -11.71
CA LYS A 1056 17.04 -37.66 -12.75
C LYS A 1056 18.54 -37.89 -12.55
N ALA A 1057 19.04 -37.72 -11.33
CA ALA A 1057 20.45 -37.93 -11.02
C ALA A 1057 20.88 -39.40 -11.22
N VAL A 1058 20.05 -40.35 -10.76
CA VAL A 1058 20.32 -41.79 -10.92
C VAL A 1058 20.29 -42.21 -12.39
N LEU A 1059 19.28 -41.79 -13.16
CA LEU A 1059 19.16 -42.17 -14.57
C LEU A 1059 20.27 -41.55 -15.44
N LYS A 1060 20.67 -40.29 -15.18
CA LYS A 1060 21.84 -39.70 -15.82
C LYS A 1060 23.13 -40.46 -15.46
N GLY A 1061 23.29 -40.86 -14.20
CA GLY A 1061 24.40 -41.71 -13.77
C GLY A 1061 24.41 -43.08 -14.48
N ALA A 1062 23.24 -43.63 -14.81
CA ALA A 1062 23.07 -44.86 -15.58
C ALA A 1062 23.15 -44.66 -17.12
N GLY A 1063 23.57 -43.49 -17.58
CA GLY A 1063 23.81 -43.19 -19.00
C GLY A 1063 22.56 -42.92 -19.83
N PHE A 1064 21.44 -42.54 -19.21
CA PHE A 1064 20.27 -42.04 -19.94
C PHE A 1064 20.37 -40.52 -20.15
N ASN A 1065 19.86 -40.05 -21.28
CA ASN A 1065 19.71 -38.61 -21.54
C ASN A 1065 18.34 -38.15 -21.04
N TRP A 1066 18.31 -37.08 -20.24
CA TRP A 1066 17.08 -36.49 -19.70
C TRP A 1066 16.78 -35.19 -20.45
N GLN A 1067 15.64 -35.13 -21.10
CA GLN A 1067 15.15 -33.97 -21.83
C GLN A 1067 13.85 -33.47 -21.23
N GLU A 1068 13.70 -32.14 -21.13
CA GLU A 1068 12.44 -31.52 -20.71
C GLU A 1068 11.40 -31.61 -21.83
N LEU A 1069 10.11 -31.66 -21.50
CA LEU A 1069 9.05 -31.69 -22.51
C LEU A 1069 8.93 -30.37 -23.27
N PRO A 1070 8.48 -30.39 -24.54
CA PRO A 1070 8.09 -29.17 -25.25
C PRO A 1070 6.98 -28.42 -24.50
N ALA A 1071 6.96 -27.09 -24.61
CA ALA A 1071 6.04 -26.23 -23.86
C ALA A 1071 4.55 -26.59 -24.04
N ALA A 1072 4.15 -27.07 -25.23
CA ALA A 1072 2.79 -27.51 -25.52
C ALA A 1072 2.33 -28.73 -24.70
N TYR A 1073 3.29 -29.50 -24.15
CA TYR A 1073 3.06 -30.72 -23.37
C TYR A 1073 3.66 -30.60 -21.95
N TYR A 1074 3.89 -29.38 -21.48
CA TYR A 1074 4.45 -29.14 -20.14
C TYR A 1074 3.47 -29.65 -19.06
N GLU A 1075 3.98 -30.30 -18.00
CA GLU A 1075 3.19 -31.05 -16.99
C GLU A 1075 2.36 -32.24 -17.55
N CYS A 1076 2.54 -32.60 -18.83
CA CYS A 1076 1.94 -33.84 -19.34
C CYS A 1076 2.65 -35.09 -18.77
N LEU A 1077 3.95 -35.00 -18.60
CA LEU A 1077 4.85 -35.99 -18.02
C LEU A 1077 5.95 -35.21 -17.28
N ASP A 1078 6.84 -35.89 -16.56
CA ASP A 1078 7.97 -35.21 -15.92
C ASP A 1078 9.15 -35.00 -16.87
N ALA A 1079 9.38 -35.92 -17.82
CA ALA A 1079 10.46 -35.80 -18.79
C ALA A 1079 10.32 -36.70 -20.02
N LEU A 1080 11.17 -36.42 -21.01
CA LEU A 1080 11.53 -37.34 -22.09
C LEU A 1080 12.86 -37.99 -21.74
N LEU A 1081 12.87 -39.33 -21.70
CA LEU A 1081 14.07 -40.11 -21.47
C LEU A 1081 14.56 -40.66 -22.80
N GLU A 1082 15.83 -40.46 -23.15
CA GLU A 1082 16.40 -40.98 -24.39
C GLU A 1082 17.61 -41.88 -24.10
N LYS A 1083 17.66 -43.03 -24.78
CA LYS A 1083 18.83 -43.92 -24.79
C LYS A 1083 18.92 -44.64 -26.13
N ASN A 1084 20.11 -44.63 -26.73
CA ASN A 1084 20.38 -45.28 -28.03
C ASN A 1084 19.42 -44.84 -29.16
N GLY A 1085 19.01 -43.57 -29.19
CA GLY A 1085 18.12 -43.01 -30.23
C GLY A 1085 16.64 -43.38 -30.09
N ILE A 1086 16.21 -43.91 -28.94
CA ILE A 1086 14.80 -44.14 -28.61
C ILE A 1086 14.39 -43.24 -27.45
N SER A 1087 13.27 -42.52 -27.63
CA SER A 1087 12.68 -41.63 -26.63
C SER A 1087 11.44 -42.25 -25.99
N PHE A 1088 11.31 -42.07 -24.67
CA PHE A 1088 10.21 -42.55 -23.85
C PHE A 1088 9.65 -41.39 -23.01
N GLY A 1089 8.34 -41.38 -22.81
CA GLY A 1089 7.72 -40.49 -21.83
C GLY A 1089 7.95 -41.02 -20.41
N LEU A 1090 8.40 -40.18 -19.47
CA LEU A 1090 8.67 -40.56 -18.09
C LEU A 1090 7.76 -39.81 -17.11
N ASP A 1091 7.17 -40.55 -16.17
CA ASP A 1091 6.38 -40.02 -15.06
C ASP A 1091 6.91 -40.62 -13.74
N VAL A 1092 7.36 -39.76 -12.84
CA VAL A 1092 7.94 -40.10 -11.54
C VAL A 1092 6.89 -39.92 -10.46
N LYS A 1093 6.84 -40.87 -9.52
CA LYS A 1093 5.95 -40.82 -8.36
C LYS A 1093 6.75 -40.82 -7.07
N PHE A 1094 6.39 -39.89 -6.21
CA PHE A 1094 6.96 -39.77 -4.86
C PHE A 1094 6.49 -40.91 -3.94
N TRP A 1095 5.20 -41.28 -4.01
CA TRP A 1095 4.59 -42.26 -3.11
C TRP A 1095 4.72 -43.71 -3.61
N ALA A 1096 4.88 -44.65 -2.67
CA ALA A 1096 4.83 -46.09 -2.94
C ALA A 1096 3.38 -46.60 -2.91
N VAL A 1097 2.60 -46.23 -3.92
CA VAL A 1097 1.28 -46.82 -4.21
C VAL A 1097 1.36 -47.46 -5.60
N GLU A 1098 0.75 -48.63 -5.78
CA GLU A 1098 0.54 -49.22 -7.11
C GLU A 1098 -0.28 -48.21 -7.94
N HIS A 1099 0.10 -47.95 -9.19
CA HIS A 1099 -0.54 -46.88 -9.96
C HIS A 1099 -1.98 -47.27 -10.35
N GLU A 1100 -2.98 -46.73 -9.65
CA GLU A 1100 -4.37 -46.80 -10.09
C GLU A 1100 -4.61 -45.76 -11.19
N ALA A 1101 -4.69 -46.22 -12.44
CA ALA A 1101 -4.93 -45.37 -13.58
C ALA A 1101 -6.34 -44.74 -13.52
N THR A 1102 -6.39 -43.41 -13.58
CA THR A 1102 -7.66 -42.68 -13.72
C THR A 1102 -8.04 -42.58 -15.20
N PRO A 1103 -9.34 -42.41 -15.55
CA PRO A 1103 -9.76 -42.16 -16.93
C PRO A 1103 -8.98 -41.01 -17.59
N ASN A 1104 -8.73 -39.94 -16.85
CA ASN A 1104 -7.93 -38.81 -17.33
C ASN A 1104 -6.47 -39.20 -17.63
N THR A 1105 -5.85 -40.06 -16.82
CA THR A 1105 -4.49 -40.56 -17.06
C THR A 1105 -4.43 -41.36 -18.37
N VAL A 1106 -5.43 -42.22 -18.59
CA VAL A 1106 -5.56 -43.03 -19.80
C VAL A 1106 -5.73 -42.12 -21.02
N ASP A 1107 -6.70 -41.20 -20.99
CA ASP A 1107 -6.97 -40.27 -22.09
C ASP A 1107 -5.75 -39.41 -22.44
N LYS A 1108 -5.03 -38.94 -21.42
CA LYS A 1108 -3.79 -38.16 -21.56
C LYS A 1108 -2.71 -38.94 -22.30
N LEU A 1109 -2.48 -40.21 -21.95
CA LEU A 1109 -1.49 -41.05 -22.62
C LEU A 1109 -1.90 -41.38 -24.06
N HIS A 1110 -3.18 -41.67 -24.30
CA HIS A 1110 -3.71 -41.88 -25.65
C HIS A 1110 -3.51 -40.63 -26.53
N GLN A 1111 -3.72 -39.43 -26.00
CA GLN A 1111 -3.43 -38.18 -26.73
C GLN A 1111 -1.93 -38.05 -27.07
N LEU A 1112 -1.04 -38.23 -26.10
CA LEU A 1112 0.41 -38.14 -26.33
C LEU A 1112 0.90 -39.17 -27.36
N TYR A 1113 0.31 -40.36 -27.35
CA TYR A 1113 0.57 -41.43 -28.31
C TYR A 1113 0.07 -41.07 -29.71
N LEU A 1114 -1.17 -40.59 -29.84
CA LEU A 1114 -1.79 -40.19 -31.11
C LEU A 1114 -1.08 -38.98 -31.75
N HIS A 1115 -0.59 -38.04 -30.95
CA HIS A 1115 0.18 -36.89 -31.42
C HIS A 1115 1.62 -37.24 -31.83
N GLY A 1116 2.05 -38.50 -31.66
CA GLY A 1116 3.38 -38.98 -32.07
C GLY A 1116 4.53 -38.44 -31.23
N LEU A 1117 4.26 -37.90 -30.03
CA LEU A 1117 5.30 -37.37 -29.15
C LEU A 1117 6.09 -38.50 -28.47
N CYS A 1118 5.40 -39.57 -28.05
CA CYS A 1118 5.96 -40.73 -27.38
C CYS A 1118 5.18 -42.00 -27.73
N GLU A 1119 5.88 -43.06 -28.12
CA GLU A 1119 5.24 -44.37 -28.39
C GLU A 1119 5.25 -45.32 -27.19
N ARG A 1120 6.03 -44.98 -26.15
CA ARG A 1120 6.25 -45.78 -24.95
C ARG A 1120 6.39 -44.87 -23.72
N PHE A 1121 5.87 -45.33 -22.59
CA PHE A 1121 5.82 -44.58 -21.34
C PHE A 1121 6.42 -45.38 -20.18
N VAL A 1122 7.00 -44.69 -19.20
CA VAL A 1122 7.63 -45.27 -18.03
C VAL A 1122 7.08 -44.59 -16.78
N TYR A 1123 6.56 -45.39 -15.84
CA TYR A 1123 6.16 -44.93 -14.51
C TYR A 1123 7.19 -45.42 -13.49
N ILE A 1124 7.80 -44.52 -12.73
CA ILE A 1124 8.84 -44.86 -11.75
C ILE A 1124 8.46 -44.32 -10.37
N ASN A 1125 8.26 -45.22 -9.40
CA ASN A 1125 8.23 -44.83 -8.00
C ASN A 1125 9.67 -44.62 -7.49
N LEU A 1126 9.89 -43.58 -6.69
CA LEU A 1126 11.20 -43.29 -6.09
C LEU A 1126 11.71 -44.48 -5.26
N PHE A 1127 10.90 -44.93 -4.29
CA PHE A 1127 11.26 -45.98 -3.34
C PHE A 1127 10.47 -47.27 -3.55
N ALA A 1128 11.12 -48.41 -3.29
CA ALA A 1128 10.47 -49.71 -3.23
C ALA A 1128 9.88 -50.01 -1.83
N LYS A 1129 8.69 -50.62 -1.78
CA LYS A 1129 8.15 -51.30 -0.60
C LYS A 1129 8.48 -52.81 -0.71
N GLY A 1130 9.68 -53.21 -0.31
CA GLY A 1130 10.19 -54.58 -0.50
C GLY A 1130 10.90 -54.76 -1.84
N GLU A 1131 10.86 -55.97 -2.43
CA GLU A 1131 11.48 -56.20 -3.74
C GLU A 1131 10.80 -55.39 -4.86
N THR A 1132 11.59 -54.69 -5.68
CA THR A 1132 11.09 -53.98 -6.86
C THR A 1132 10.43 -54.93 -7.86
N ARG A 1133 9.15 -54.71 -8.08
CA ARG A 1133 8.34 -55.30 -9.15
C ARG A 1133 8.42 -54.45 -10.42
N ILE A 1134 8.38 -55.13 -11.56
CA ILE A 1134 8.35 -54.55 -12.91
C ILE A 1134 7.04 -54.99 -13.57
N GLY A 1135 6.20 -54.02 -13.92
CA GLY A 1135 4.94 -54.22 -14.63
C GLY A 1135 5.07 -53.88 -16.12
N TYR A 1136 4.46 -54.71 -16.97
CA TYR A 1136 4.35 -54.49 -18.41
C TYR A 1136 2.87 -54.30 -18.74
N LEU A 1137 2.48 -53.08 -19.13
CA LEU A 1137 1.08 -52.72 -19.32
C LEU A 1137 0.82 -52.16 -20.73
N ASP A 1138 -0.40 -52.35 -21.24
CA ASP A 1138 -0.90 -51.63 -22.42
C ASP A 1138 -1.31 -50.18 -22.08
N LEU A 1139 -1.83 -49.42 -23.06
CA LEU A 1139 -2.24 -48.03 -22.85
C LEU A 1139 -3.46 -47.87 -21.92
N ASP A 1140 -4.20 -48.95 -21.69
CA ASP A 1140 -5.35 -48.97 -20.78
C ASP A 1140 -4.95 -49.52 -19.38
N PHE A 1141 -3.64 -49.56 -19.10
CA PHE A 1141 -3.04 -50.07 -17.86
C PHE A 1141 -3.37 -51.55 -17.56
N ARG A 1142 -3.66 -52.36 -18.59
CA ARG A 1142 -3.87 -53.80 -18.43
C ARG A 1142 -2.56 -54.56 -18.58
N GLN A 1143 -2.37 -55.57 -17.74
CA GLN A 1143 -1.17 -56.42 -17.81
C GLN A 1143 -1.06 -57.12 -19.17
N CYS A 1144 0.12 -57.05 -19.78
CA CYS A 1144 0.40 -57.71 -21.05
C CYS A 1144 1.85 -58.21 -21.12
N SER A 1145 2.21 -58.82 -22.25
CA SER A 1145 3.59 -59.27 -22.48
C SER A 1145 4.53 -58.08 -22.69
N SER A 1146 5.81 -58.23 -22.34
CA SER A 1146 6.82 -57.16 -22.51
C SER A 1146 6.99 -56.67 -23.95
N ARG A 1147 6.61 -57.49 -24.95
CA ARG A 1147 6.62 -57.12 -26.38
C ARG A 1147 5.43 -56.24 -26.78
N GLN A 1148 4.28 -56.44 -26.15
CA GLN A 1148 3.03 -55.69 -26.43
C GLN A 1148 2.90 -54.45 -25.56
N ALA A 1149 3.67 -54.38 -24.47
CA ALA A 1149 3.62 -53.28 -23.53
C ALA A 1149 3.96 -51.94 -24.16
N LYS A 1150 3.15 -50.95 -23.82
CA LYS A 1150 3.37 -49.53 -24.11
C LYS A 1150 3.76 -48.76 -22.85
N ILE A 1151 3.54 -49.34 -21.68
CA ILE A 1151 3.87 -48.77 -20.39
C ILE A 1151 4.77 -49.75 -19.62
N LEU A 1152 5.87 -49.24 -19.07
CA LEU A 1152 6.73 -49.93 -18.10
C LEU A 1152 6.53 -49.31 -16.72
N GLU A 1153 6.04 -50.09 -15.78
CA GLU A 1153 5.86 -49.66 -14.39
C GLU A 1153 6.99 -50.21 -13.51
N ILE A 1154 7.67 -49.34 -12.78
CA ILE A 1154 8.75 -49.65 -11.85
C ILE A 1154 8.29 -49.22 -10.45
N SER A 1155 7.98 -50.22 -9.61
CA SER A 1155 7.46 -49.99 -8.25
C SER A 1155 8.45 -49.39 -7.24
N GLY A 1156 9.72 -49.21 -7.63
CA GLY A 1156 10.74 -48.54 -6.83
C GLY A 1156 12.13 -48.57 -7.46
N LEU A 1157 12.74 -47.41 -7.73
CA LEU A 1157 14.08 -47.30 -8.31
C LEU A 1157 15.20 -47.39 -7.27
N ILE A 1158 14.94 -46.93 -6.06
CA ILE A 1158 15.93 -46.81 -4.98
C ILE A 1158 15.43 -47.58 -3.75
N ASP A 1159 16.34 -48.23 -3.03
CA ASP A 1159 16.04 -48.84 -1.74
C ASP A 1159 15.83 -47.77 -0.65
N SER A 1160 14.74 -47.89 0.11
CA SER A 1160 14.30 -46.89 1.09
C SER A 1160 15.14 -46.85 2.37
N THR A 1161 16.10 -47.76 2.55
CA THR A 1161 16.96 -47.82 3.74
C THR A 1161 18.42 -47.55 3.39
N THR A 1162 18.91 -48.15 2.31
CA THR A 1162 20.33 -48.14 1.91
C THR A 1162 20.66 -47.11 0.83
N ALA A 1163 19.65 -46.55 0.16
CA ALA A 1163 19.79 -45.69 -1.01
C ALA A 1163 20.48 -46.35 -2.22
N GLU A 1164 20.62 -47.69 -2.20
CA GLU A 1164 21.14 -48.45 -3.33
C GLU A 1164 20.14 -48.42 -4.50
N VAL A 1165 20.66 -48.32 -5.71
CA VAL A 1165 19.83 -48.32 -6.93
C VAL A 1165 19.46 -49.76 -7.28
N CYS A 1166 18.18 -49.99 -7.55
CA CYS A 1166 17.69 -51.30 -7.97
C CYS A 1166 18.22 -51.65 -9.37
N THR A 1167 19.26 -52.49 -9.41
CA THR A 1167 19.91 -52.95 -10.65
C THR A 1167 18.94 -53.69 -11.58
N LYS A 1168 18.00 -54.45 -11.03
CA LYS A 1168 16.93 -55.12 -11.78
C LYS A 1168 16.04 -54.13 -12.53
N ALA A 1169 15.69 -53.00 -11.89
CA ALA A 1169 14.89 -51.94 -12.50
C ALA A 1169 15.63 -51.24 -13.64
N LEU A 1170 16.89 -50.84 -13.40
CA LEU A 1170 17.73 -50.22 -14.44
C LEU A 1170 17.97 -51.16 -15.63
N THR A 1171 18.19 -52.45 -15.37
CA THR A 1171 18.39 -53.46 -16.40
C THR A 1171 17.13 -53.65 -17.23
N ALA A 1172 15.96 -53.74 -16.59
CA ALA A 1172 14.68 -53.86 -17.30
C ALA A 1172 14.37 -52.63 -18.16
N LEU A 1173 14.61 -51.43 -17.63
CA LEU A 1173 14.47 -50.18 -18.37
C LEU A 1173 15.42 -50.15 -19.59
N ALA A 1174 16.71 -50.48 -19.39
CA ALA A 1174 17.70 -50.50 -20.45
C ALA A 1174 17.43 -51.57 -21.52
N LEU A 1175 16.98 -52.78 -21.15
CA LEU A 1175 16.61 -53.83 -22.09
C LEU A 1175 15.37 -53.47 -22.90
N TRP A 1176 14.40 -52.82 -22.26
CA TRP A 1176 13.20 -52.34 -22.94
C TRP A 1176 13.54 -51.23 -23.96
N CYS A 1177 14.65 -50.51 -23.78
CA CYS A 1177 15.20 -49.59 -24.78
C CYS A 1177 15.81 -50.27 -26.01
N VAL A 1178 16.16 -51.56 -25.97
CA VAL A 1178 16.84 -52.25 -27.09
C VAL A 1178 15.88 -53.12 -27.91
N ASN A 1179 14.72 -53.48 -27.37
CA ASN A 1179 13.70 -54.25 -28.10
C ASN A 1179 12.99 -53.38 -29.16
N ARG A 1180 13.64 -53.20 -30.31
CA ARG A 1180 12.99 -52.98 -31.62
C ARG A 1180 13.03 -54.31 -32.38
N GLU A 1181 11.88 -54.68 -32.93
CA GLU A 1181 11.68 -55.66 -34.01
C GLU A 1181 12.90 -56.49 -34.40
N CYS A 1182 13.00 -57.72 -33.88
CA CYS A 1182 13.53 -58.79 -34.72
C CYS A 1182 12.41 -59.12 -35.71
N THR A 1183 12.51 -58.61 -36.94
CA THR A 1183 11.79 -59.18 -38.07
C THR A 1183 12.18 -60.65 -38.16
N GLU A 1184 11.23 -61.55 -37.85
CA GLU A 1184 11.38 -62.97 -38.15
C GLU A 1184 11.52 -63.11 -39.67
N SER A 1185 12.55 -63.85 -40.06
CA SER A 1185 12.92 -64.26 -41.42
C SER A 1185 11.84 -65.04 -42.13
#